data_AF-A0A1M4T4D4-F1
#
_entry.id   AF-A0A1M4T4D4-F1
#
_cell.length_a   1.000
_cell.length_b   1.000
_cell.length_c   1.000
_cell.angle_alpha   90.00
_cell.angle_beta   90.00
_cell.angle_gamma   90.00
#
_symmetry.space_group_name_H-M   'P 1'
#
loop_
_entity.id
_entity.type
_entity.pdbx_description
1 polymer ?
#
loop_
_entity_poly.entity_id
_entity_poly.type
_entity_poly.pdbx_seq_one_letter_code
_entity_poly.pdbx_strand_id
1 'polypeptide(L)'
;MKMKRTFKMKNNCASMGHIGNFDRKAQAALALAVSLWIAGGGVAGANASYELYLNDADTPTFTGTLPPGVTAEKRFDSSGKPYFYVSCGEWNTDTALWYICGGYESSGSGYTLQVENFVKTNDSYLKLYGAYRGNSENGNTVYVKNSTVGATYGRYSNNGSGPASNNTVIGENSIFTSFISGGEALGNNADNNKVMLTGGEVQDAIYGGYSESMNNVSDLSASDNTVILRNVKVNTDIYGGEADSSGAKANGNSVRLQDCVFGPRRLDNPRLLPLYPSGLSPDLYLTGARSMMLGKAEYNTLVLQGTIKEGVPTLRFSENVNLKNYDVSASSTNNADSNNNALSLVGAMGVDGSDGGKVRLFGAFKVGTGSQSGNELHLGGVKTYTKSGDSYTPVITDGEVFAAYAKNDSGAWVQTNTVKSVENFDSIVLHNVKWSETIPVLAAKSFEYNESVISTPRSYDLTNTTLDIRDMNISGPGCGTMTLLQSGTENNFNNLKLKYSDADAAAISGSVQLKTETGASSAANGVTLACDTVHSISLADVGRKVNYNIKGTVKKISFGEMEWGKARDAGDSTYNYAGVTNGALVNVDGLSFKNPQAVTGTTTLLKANDTLTAALSDVEKSVDYTNASIASGVTMDGVILGSVKHNGNNIEYTATANNASKLTFGNVEWKDSGMLIDHNTELTNVSFNGAAVDTSNINFTNIKELEANKEMTLVGGFGDTVGTITGTKYMVGSTLQGEGKASLEGSNLVFRTDTTAGKIEVQEQTHNTVMSEEVGMDTIDIGDDFILAAEDGLGHTANVGADGIASFATMGGGAMRQETGSHVDARTWNAIIALGHKNDKEKCSFEYGAFFEYGRGNYTTHNGDQRGDGSTYYAGGGLLAKWQKKDGIYVEGSLRAGNVHDDAKNVLRDAMGNPYSYETDAPYWGVHVGVGKVITLNESSELDVYGKFFHNHRNSVSFDAGGHYDLDAVNSDVLRLGTRYVMKREKWNFYGGLAYEQEFSGKAEGTADGMAIRGADTSGGSLRAELGAVLNPKKDGPITLDFNLSGFAGKKRGLTGGVAVTFNF
;
A
#
# COMPACT_ATOMS: atom_id res chain seq x y z
N MET A 1 90.39 -22.20 -2.07
CA MET A 1 91.03 -22.34 -0.74
C MET A 1 89.93 -22.53 0.30
N LYS A 2 89.98 -23.61 1.11
CA LYS A 2 88.95 -24.02 2.09
C LYS A 2 88.89 -23.06 3.29
N MET A 3 87.66 -22.80 3.80
CA MET A 3 87.18 -23.01 5.19
C MET A 3 85.90 -22.17 5.39
N LYS A 4 84.68 -22.76 5.40
CA LYS A 4 83.98 -23.32 6.58
C LYS A 4 84.22 -22.55 7.88
N ARG A 5 83.24 -21.73 8.29
CA ARG A 5 82.76 -21.70 9.68
C ARG A 5 81.24 -21.50 9.72
N THR A 6 80.58 -22.63 9.94
CA THR A 6 79.21 -22.78 10.40
C THR A 6 79.11 -22.19 11.80
N PHE A 7 78.23 -21.21 12.02
CA PHE A 7 77.68 -20.94 13.35
C PHE A 7 76.21 -21.35 13.33
N LYS A 8 75.93 -22.55 13.87
CA LYS A 8 74.59 -22.98 14.22
C LYS A 8 74.12 -22.11 15.39
N MET A 9 73.12 -21.26 15.18
CA MET A 9 72.16 -20.89 16.23
C MET A 9 70.86 -21.65 15.95
N LYS A 10 70.90 -22.97 16.12
CA LYS A 10 69.68 -23.75 16.40
C LYS A 10 69.61 -23.86 17.93
N ASN A 11 68.48 -23.46 18.53
CA ASN A 11 68.05 -23.74 19.92
C ASN A 11 67.99 -22.56 20.92
N ASN A 12 67.99 -21.30 20.48
CA ASN A 12 67.65 -20.16 21.35
C ASN A 12 66.50 -19.32 20.76
N CYS A 13 65.56 -18.89 21.61
CA CYS A 13 64.33 -18.14 21.27
C CYS A 13 64.58 -16.70 20.75
N ALA A 14 65.70 -16.42 20.06
CA ALA A 14 66.16 -15.06 19.75
C ALA A 14 66.35 -14.77 18.24
N SER A 15 65.56 -15.36 17.36
CA SER A 15 65.54 -14.96 15.94
C SER A 15 64.09 -14.78 15.46
N MET A 16 63.66 -13.53 15.25
CA MET A 16 62.50 -13.18 14.43
C MET A 16 62.83 -13.49 12.96
N GLY A 17 62.09 -14.42 12.35
CA GLY A 17 62.31 -14.88 10.98
C GLY A 17 61.44 -14.13 9.96
N HIS A 18 62.04 -13.80 8.82
CA HIS A 18 61.43 -13.15 7.65
C HIS A 18 60.06 -13.70 7.23
N ILE A 19 59.10 -12.80 6.97
CA ILE A 19 57.80 -13.05 6.35
C ILE A 19 58.00 -13.22 4.83
N GLY A 20 57.69 -14.40 4.30
CA GLY A 20 57.75 -14.72 2.86
C GLY A 20 56.39 -14.54 2.17
N ASN A 21 56.44 -14.11 0.90
CA ASN A 21 55.32 -13.73 0.02
C ASN A 21 54.18 -14.77 -0.11
N PHE A 22 52.92 -14.31 0.02
CA PHE A 22 51.70 -15.02 -0.39
C PHE A 22 51.35 -14.74 -1.87
N ASP A 23 50.98 -15.77 -2.64
CA ASP A 23 50.73 -15.72 -4.09
C ASP A 23 49.28 -15.30 -4.43
N ARG A 24 49.13 -14.21 -5.20
CA ARG A 24 47.86 -13.62 -5.66
C ARG A 24 47.13 -14.42 -6.75
N LYS A 25 47.74 -15.47 -7.32
CA LYS A 25 47.16 -16.20 -8.47
C LYS A 25 46.08 -17.21 -8.12
N ALA A 26 46.06 -17.73 -6.88
CA ALA A 26 45.07 -18.73 -6.47
C ALA A 26 43.66 -18.16 -6.24
N GLN A 27 43.54 -16.88 -5.88
CA GLN A 27 42.24 -16.23 -5.60
C GLN A 27 41.50 -15.79 -6.88
N ALA A 28 42.21 -15.44 -7.96
CA ALA A 28 41.60 -15.01 -9.22
C ALA A 28 41.04 -16.17 -10.09
N ALA A 29 41.61 -17.37 -9.94
CA ALA A 29 41.21 -18.54 -10.74
C ALA A 29 39.85 -19.13 -10.33
N LEU A 30 39.45 -18.99 -9.07
CA LEU A 30 38.17 -19.52 -8.57
C LEU A 30 36.98 -18.62 -8.95
N ALA A 31 37.20 -17.30 -9.10
CA ALA A 31 36.17 -16.34 -9.52
C ALA A 31 35.90 -16.34 -11.04
N LEU A 32 36.89 -16.75 -11.85
CA LEU A 32 36.78 -16.78 -13.32
C LEU A 32 36.12 -18.07 -13.85
N ALA A 33 36.12 -19.16 -13.07
CA ALA A 33 35.55 -20.44 -13.48
C ALA A 33 34.00 -20.49 -13.39
N VAL A 34 33.39 -19.62 -12.59
CA VAL A 34 31.93 -19.57 -12.40
C VAL A 34 31.24 -18.67 -13.45
N SER A 35 31.98 -17.79 -14.13
CA SER A 35 31.42 -16.76 -15.03
C SER A 35 31.38 -17.13 -16.52
N LEU A 36 31.95 -18.26 -16.94
CA LEU A 36 32.14 -18.59 -18.37
C LEU A 36 31.21 -19.67 -18.94
N TRP A 37 30.19 -20.14 -18.20
CA TRP A 37 29.33 -21.26 -18.64
C TRP A 37 27.96 -20.86 -19.21
N ILE A 38 27.72 -19.57 -19.45
CA ILE A 38 26.46 -19.04 -19.99
C ILE A 38 26.75 -18.12 -21.19
N ALA A 39 26.88 -18.68 -22.39
CA ALA A 39 26.52 -18.05 -23.67
C ALA A 39 27.14 -18.83 -24.85
N GLY A 40 26.31 -19.35 -25.74
CA GLY A 40 26.75 -19.66 -27.10
C GLY A 40 25.96 -20.75 -27.80
N GLY A 41 25.13 -20.33 -28.77
CA GLY A 41 24.70 -21.22 -29.86
C GLY A 41 23.31 -20.90 -30.41
N GLY A 42 23.25 -20.11 -31.48
CA GLY A 42 22.07 -20.00 -32.34
C GLY A 42 22.37 -20.54 -33.74
N VAL A 43 21.35 -21.08 -34.44
CA VAL A 43 21.31 -21.25 -35.90
C VAL A 43 19.83 -21.23 -36.38
N ALA A 44 19.52 -20.44 -37.41
CA ALA A 44 18.26 -20.44 -38.18
C ALA A 44 18.28 -21.53 -39.28
N GLY A 45 17.20 -22.04 -39.90
CA GLY A 45 15.75 -21.88 -39.85
C GLY A 45 15.13 -22.81 -40.91
N ALA A 46 13.90 -23.30 -40.68
CA ALA A 46 13.01 -23.90 -41.68
C ALA A 46 11.58 -23.92 -41.10
N ASN A 47 10.58 -23.43 -41.85
CA ASN A 47 9.19 -23.30 -41.39
C ASN A 47 8.56 -24.67 -41.11
N ALA A 48 8.43 -25.04 -39.84
CA ALA A 48 7.65 -26.17 -39.35
C ALA A 48 6.52 -25.65 -38.43
N SER A 49 5.39 -26.36 -38.37
CA SER A 49 4.39 -26.14 -37.32
C SER A 49 4.79 -26.99 -36.14
N TYR A 50 4.91 -26.38 -34.97
CA TYR A 50 5.33 -27.05 -33.75
C TYR A 50 4.17 -27.11 -32.76
N GLU A 51 4.00 -28.28 -32.14
CA GLU A 51 2.98 -28.55 -31.14
C GLU A 51 3.66 -28.83 -29.81
N LEU A 52 3.15 -28.21 -28.76
CA LEU A 52 3.57 -28.39 -27.39
C LEU A 52 2.34 -28.79 -26.56
N TYR A 53 2.34 -30.02 -26.05
CA TYR A 53 1.20 -30.59 -25.32
C TYR A 53 1.61 -31.60 -24.25
N LEU A 54 0.69 -31.90 -23.32
CA LEU A 54 0.80 -33.09 -22.45
C LEU A 54 0.23 -34.33 -23.16
N ASN A 55 1.00 -35.41 -23.22
CA ASN A 55 0.52 -36.69 -23.77
C ASN A 55 -0.31 -37.51 -22.75
N ASP A 56 -0.84 -38.67 -23.18
CA ASP A 56 -1.64 -39.59 -22.32
C ASP A 56 -0.93 -40.05 -21.04
N ALA A 57 0.41 -39.92 -20.96
CA ALA A 57 1.20 -40.22 -19.76
C ALA A 57 1.49 -38.97 -18.91
N ASP A 58 0.74 -37.89 -19.13
CA ASP A 58 0.93 -36.55 -18.55
C ASP A 58 2.36 -36.00 -18.70
N THR A 59 3.08 -36.42 -19.73
CA THR A 59 4.46 -35.99 -19.95
C THR A 59 4.48 -34.88 -21.01
N PRO A 60 5.12 -33.73 -20.75
CA PRO A 60 5.33 -32.68 -21.74
C PRO A 60 6.00 -33.26 -23.00
N THR A 61 5.31 -33.16 -24.12
CA THR A 61 5.72 -33.67 -25.43
C THR A 61 5.81 -32.50 -26.40
N PHE A 62 6.87 -32.51 -27.20
CA PHE A 62 7.20 -31.44 -28.13
C PHE A 62 7.44 -32.06 -29.50
N THR A 63 6.73 -31.59 -30.53
CA THR A 63 6.99 -31.99 -31.92
C THR A 63 8.10 -31.13 -32.54
N GLY A 64 9.18 -30.87 -31.80
CA GLY A 64 10.29 -30.02 -32.25
C GLY A 64 11.32 -29.71 -31.15
N THR A 65 12.20 -28.75 -31.41
CA THR A 65 13.14 -28.22 -30.40
C THR A 65 12.52 -27.00 -29.72
N LEU A 66 12.45 -27.02 -28.39
CA LEU A 66 12.01 -25.86 -27.62
C LEU A 66 12.93 -24.66 -27.85
N PRO A 67 12.38 -23.44 -27.99
CA PRO A 67 13.19 -22.23 -27.96
C PRO A 67 14.00 -22.14 -26.65
N PRO A 68 15.22 -21.57 -26.67
CA PRO A 68 16.00 -21.36 -25.46
C PRO A 68 15.24 -20.52 -24.42
N GLY A 69 15.28 -20.94 -23.16
CA GLY A 69 14.60 -20.22 -22.07
C GLY A 69 13.12 -20.56 -21.88
N VAL A 70 12.58 -21.51 -22.63
CA VAL A 70 11.22 -22.03 -22.42
C VAL A 70 11.22 -23.08 -21.32
N THR A 71 10.49 -22.80 -20.25
CA THR A 71 10.12 -23.78 -19.22
C THR A 71 8.78 -24.37 -19.60
N ALA A 72 8.70 -25.69 -19.77
CA ALA A 72 7.45 -26.40 -20.06
C ALA A 72 7.38 -27.68 -19.21
N GLU A 73 6.47 -27.71 -18.24
CA GLU A 73 6.40 -28.80 -17.26
C GLU A 73 4.98 -29.02 -16.73
N LYS A 74 4.74 -30.24 -16.21
CA LYS A 74 3.53 -30.55 -15.45
C LYS A 74 3.67 -30.01 -14.03
N ARG A 75 2.68 -29.24 -13.57
CA ARG A 75 2.59 -28.74 -12.20
C ARG A 75 1.27 -29.17 -11.56
N PHE A 76 1.12 -28.89 -10.27
CA PHE A 76 -0.10 -29.14 -9.50
C PHE A 76 -0.56 -27.84 -8.88
N ASP A 77 -1.87 -27.58 -8.93
CA ASP A 77 -2.47 -26.46 -8.21
C ASP A 77 -2.57 -26.77 -6.71
N SER A 78 -3.04 -25.80 -5.91
CA SER A 78 -3.18 -25.94 -4.45
C SER A 78 -4.19 -27.02 -4.03
N SER A 79 -5.04 -27.49 -4.94
CA SER A 79 -5.98 -28.60 -4.73
C SER A 79 -5.40 -29.96 -5.13
N GLY A 80 -4.19 -29.98 -5.67
CA GLY A 80 -3.52 -31.18 -6.19
C GLY A 80 -3.95 -31.56 -7.61
N LYS A 81 -4.67 -30.70 -8.35
CA LYS A 81 -5.05 -30.95 -9.74
C LYS A 81 -3.87 -30.64 -10.67
N PRO A 82 -3.51 -31.53 -11.60
CA PRO A 82 -2.41 -31.27 -12.53
C PRO A 82 -2.78 -30.22 -13.58
N TYR A 83 -1.81 -29.38 -13.94
CA TYR A 83 -1.92 -28.43 -15.05
C TYR A 83 -0.61 -28.35 -15.83
N PHE A 84 -0.71 -27.94 -17.09
CA PHE A 84 0.42 -27.76 -17.97
C PHE A 84 0.93 -26.32 -17.87
N TYR A 85 2.14 -26.14 -17.35
CA TYR A 85 2.77 -24.84 -17.16
C TYR A 85 3.78 -24.55 -18.27
N VAL A 86 3.67 -23.38 -18.90
CA VAL A 86 4.62 -22.88 -19.88
C VAL A 86 5.02 -21.45 -19.53
N SER A 87 6.32 -21.16 -19.48
CA SER A 87 6.83 -19.80 -19.31
C SER A 87 8.10 -19.58 -20.11
N CYS A 88 8.22 -18.40 -20.69
CA CYS A 88 9.42 -17.92 -21.36
C CYS A 88 9.52 -16.41 -21.17
N GLY A 89 10.70 -15.80 -21.34
CA GLY A 89 10.83 -14.35 -21.46
C GLY A 89 10.44 -13.88 -22.86
N GLU A 90 11.43 -13.73 -23.75
CA GLU A 90 11.19 -13.43 -25.15
C GLU A 90 10.95 -14.71 -25.96
N TRP A 91 9.81 -14.80 -26.65
CA TRP A 91 9.53 -15.89 -27.58
C TRP A 91 9.79 -15.43 -29.01
N ASN A 92 11.05 -15.52 -29.43
CA ASN A 92 11.48 -15.16 -30.78
C ASN A 92 11.66 -16.42 -31.64
N THR A 93 10.68 -16.71 -32.51
CA THR A 93 10.81 -17.77 -33.53
C THR A 93 10.36 -17.21 -34.87
N ASP A 94 11.31 -16.72 -35.66
CA ASP A 94 11.10 -15.94 -36.89
C ASP A 94 10.36 -16.67 -38.03
N THR A 95 9.93 -17.93 -37.85
CA THR A 95 9.56 -18.81 -38.98
C THR A 95 8.46 -19.86 -38.72
N ALA A 96 7.87 -19.98 -37.52
CA ALA A 96 7.03 -21.16 -37.18
C ALA A 96 5.67 -20.83 -36.53
N LEU A 97 4.64 -21.60 -36.88
CA LEU A 97 3.33 -21.62 -36.19
C LEU A 97 3.45 -22.50 -34.95
N TRP A 98 3.01 -22.00 -33.79
CA TRP A 98 3.07 -22.73 -32.53
C TRP A 98 1.68 -22.99 -31.95
N TYR A 99 1.39 -24.25 -31.65
CA TYR A 99 0.20 -24.68 -30.94
C TYR A 99 0.61 -25.11 -29.53
N ILE A 100 0.18 -24.38 -28.50
CA ILE A 100 0.38 -24.78 -27.11
C ILE A 100 -0.95 -25.27 -26.56
N CYS A 101 -1.00 -26.54 -26.18
CA CYS A 101 -2.23 -27.25 -25.86
C CYS A 101 -2.14 -27.83 -24.44
N GLY A 102 -3.15 -27.56 -23.60
CA GLY A 102 -3.27 -28.20 -22.28
C GLY A 102 -3.51 -29.70 -22.37
N GLY A 103 -4.31 -30.15 -23.35
CA GLY A 103 -4.55 -31.56 -23.66
C GLY A 103 -4.58 -31.84 -25.17
N TYR A 104 -4.11 -33.03 -25.57
CA TYR A 104 -3.97 -33.45 -26.97
C TYR A 104 -4.30 -34.96 -27.11
N GLU A 105 -5.51 -35.25 -27.63
CA GLU A 105 -6.13 -36.55 -27.94
C GLU A 105 -6.15 -37.67 -26.87
N SER A 106 -7.24 -38.46 -26.92
CA SER A 106 -7.54 -39.69 -26.15
C SER A 106 -7.97 -39.51 -24.66
N SER A 107 -9.26 -39.19 -24.48
CA SER A 107 -10.14 -39.51 -23.32
C SER A 107 -10.23 -38.59 -22.09
N GLY A 108 -9.46 -37.52 -21.96
CA GLY A 108 -9.60 -36.59 -20.81
C GLY A 108 -10.54 -35.40 -21.04
N SER A 109 -11.20 -34.91 -19.99
CA SER A 109 -11.88 -33.59 -19.93
C SER A 109 -11.31 -32.81 -18.73
N GLY A 110 -11.34 -31.49 -18.77
CA GLY A 110 -10.89 -30.68 -17.63
C GLY A 110 -9.42 -30.27 -17.62
N TYR A 111 -8.74 -30.23 -18.78
CA TYR A 111 -7.33 -29.84 -18.88
C TYR A 111 -7.11 -28.38 -18.45
N THR A 112 -5.90 -28.05 -18.00
CA THR A 112 -5.54 -26.68 -17.63
C THR A 112 -4.19 -26.33 -18.24
N LEU A 113 -4.15 -25.27 -19.04
CA LEU A 113 -2.94 -24.66 -19.62
C LEU A 113 -2.67 -23.34 -18.91
N GLN A 114 -1.46 -23.15 -18.39
CA GLN A 114 -1.00 -21.91 -17.78
C GLN A 114 0.21 -21.36 -18.54
N VAL A 115 0.11 -20.13 -19.04
CA VAL A 115 1.12 -19.43 -19.85
C VAL A 115 1.52 -18.14 -19.16
N GLU A 116 2.80 -17.99 -18.81
CA GLU A 116 3.30 -16.80 -18.10
C GLU A 116 4.55 -16.16 -18.72
N ASN A 117 4.59 -14.83 -18.67
CA ASN A 117 5.72 -13.97 -19.06
C ASN A 117 6.11 -13.99 -20.56
N PHE A 118 5.25 -14.54 -21.43
CA PHE A 118 5.53 -14.60 -22.87
C PHE A 118 5.56 -13.21 -23.50
N VAL A 119 6.70 -12.73 -23.98
CA VAL A 119 6.79 -11.50 -24.77
C VAL A 119 6.97 -11.87 -26.24
N LYS A 120 5.93 -11.66 -27.05
CA LYS A 120 5.95 -11.82 -28.51
C LYS A 120 6.73 -10.65 -29.12
N THR A 121 7.82 -10.94 -29.81
CA THR A 121 8.65 -9.92 -30.47
C THR A 121 8.39 -9.80 -31.99
N ASN A 122 7.80 -10.82 -32.65
CA ASN A 122 7.67 -10.95 -34.11
C ASN A 122 6.33 -11.61 -34.52
N ASP A 123 5.87 -11.49 -35.78
CA ASP A 123 4.53 -11.84 -36.31
C ASP A 123 4.11 -13.34 -36.30
N SER A 124 4.81 -14.22 -35.58
CA SER A 124 4.50 -15.66 -35.53
C SER A 124 3.11 -15.93 -34.92
N TYR A 125 2.29 -16.77 -35.55
CA TYR A 125 0.96 -17.12 -35.02
C TYR A 125 1.11 -18.15 -33.88
N LEU A 126 1.23 -17.65 -32.66
CA LEU A 126 1.07 -18.45 -31.44
C LEU A 126 -0.43 -18.67 -31.18
N LYS A 127 -0.86 -19.92 -31.05
CA LYS A 127 -2.23 -20.28 -30.69
C LYS A 127 -2.25 -21.11 -29.43
N LEU A 128 -3.09 -20.71 -28.48
CA LEU A 128 -3.22 -21.35 -27.17
C LEU A 128 -4.55 -22.10 -27.10
N TYR A 129 -4.50 -23.34 -26.65
CA TYR A 129 -5.67 -24.20 -26.53
C TYR A 129 -5.71 -24.86 -25.15
N GLY A 130 -6.83 -24.77 -24.44
CA GLY A 130 -7.03 -25.61 -23.25
C GLY A 130 -7.09 -27.07 -23.66
N ALA A 131 -7.79 -27.36 -24.76
CA ALA A 131 -7.73 -28.62 -25.49
C ALA A 131 -7.79 -28.38 -27.01
N TYR A 132 -7.00 -29.16 -27.77
CA TYR A 132 -6.92 -29.09 -29.23
C TYR A 132 -7.02 -30.49 -29.83
N ARG A 133 -8.00 -30.70 -30.73
CA ARG A 133 -8.30 -31.96 -31.44
C ARG A 133 -8.69 -33.14 -30.50
N GLY A 134 -9.52 -34.06 -31.02
CA GLY A 134 -9.95 -35.29 -30.33
C GLY A 134 -11.23 -35.19 -29.48
N ASN A 135 -11.61 -36.33 -28.86
CA ASN A 135 -12.85 -36.51 -28.08
C ASN A 135 -12.83 -35.88 -26.67
N SER A 136 -11.87 -35.01 -26.35
CA SER A 136 -11.89 -34.26 -25.08
C SER A 136 -13.02 -33.24 -25.16
N GLU A 137 -14.14 -33.44 -24.47
CA GLU A 137 -15.37 -32.71 -24.77
C GLU A 137 -15.43 -31.35 -24.05
N ASN A 138 -15.19 -31.27 -22.74
CA ASN A 138 -15.59 -30.10 -21.94
C ASN A 138 -14.66 -29.78 -20.75
N GLY A 139 -14.83 -28.60 -20.13
CA GLY A 139 -14.23 -28.28 -18.83
C GLY A 139 -12.81 -27.71 -18.84
N ASN A 140 -12.27 -27.37 -20.02
CA ASN A 140 -10.86 -26.99 -20.15
C ASN A 140 -10.61 -25.54 -19.71
N THR A 141 -9.42 -25.25 -19.18
CA THR A 141 -9.03 -23.92 -18.72
C THR A 141 -7.74 -23.46 -19.40
N VAL A 142 -7.70 -22.22 -19.89
CA VAL A 142 -6.45 -21.53 -20.29
C VAL A 142 -6.26 -20.33 -19.40
N TYR A 143 -5.09 -20.20 -18.78
CA TYR A 143 -4.69 -19.08 -17.94
C TYR A 143 -3.47 -18.41 -18.57
N VAL A 144 -3.55 -17.11 -18.85
CA VAL A 144 -2.49 -16.32 -19.49
C VAL A 144 -2.14 -15.13 -18.60
N LYS A 145 -0.86 -14.96 -18.25
CA LYS A 145 -0.42 -13.89 -17.34
C LYS A 145 0.82 -13.17 -17.83
N ASN A 146 0.84 -11.84 -17.71
CA ASN A 146 1.97 -10.98 -18.09
C ASN A 146 2.53 -11.30 -19.48
N SER A 147 1.65 -11.63 -20.44
CA SER A 147 2.05 -12.21 -21.72
C SER A 147 1.46 -11.44 -22.90
N THR A 148 2.14 -11.43 -24.04
CA THR A 148 1.63 -11.03 -25.34
C THR A 148 1.45 -12.28 -26.20
N VAL A 149 0.21 -12.66 -26.47
CA VAL A 149 -0.13 -13.94 -27.12
C VAL A 149 -1.05 -13.72 -28.34
N GLY A 150 -1.17 -14.75 -29.18
CA GLY A 150 -2.09 -14.76 -30.32
C GLY A 150 -3.47 -15.30 -29.95
N ALA A 151 -4.08 -16.07 -30.86
CA ALA A 151 -5.44 -16.57 -30.68
C ALA A 151 -5.51 -17.57 -29.51
N THR A 152 -6.53 -17.43 -28.67
CA THR A 152 -6.65 -18.20 -27.41
C THR A 152 -8.02 -18.84 -27.31
N TYR A 153 -8.04 -20.14 -27.07
CA TYR A 153 -9.25 -20.95 -27.04
C TYR A 153 -9.30 -21.78 -25.76
N GLY A 154 -10.39 -21.72 -25.00
CA GLY A 154 -10.61 -22.71 -23.94
C GLY A 154 -10.68 -24.12 -24.55
N ARG A 155 -11.39 -24.26 -25.67
CA ARG A 155 -11.35 -25.44 -26.55
C ARG A 155 -11.56 -25.03 -28.00
N TYR A 156 -10.93 -25.77 -28.91
CA TYR A 156 -11.24 -25.69 -30.34
C TYR A 156 -11.60 -27.08 -30.88
N SER A 157 -12.84 -27.21 -31.38
CA SER A 157 -13.41 -28.45 -31.94
C SER A 157 -13.49 -28.35 -33.45
N ASN A 158 -12.83 -29.26 -34.17
CA ASN A 158 -12.85 -29.33 -35.62
C ASN A 158 -13.71 -30.50 -36.13
N ASN A 159 -14.43 -30.30 -37.24
CA ASN A 159 -15.12 -31.39 -37.96
C ASN A 159 -16.02 -32.31 -37.10
N GLY A 160 -16.86 -31.74 -36.23
CA GLY A 160 -17.84 -32.53 -35.47
C GLY A 160 -17.27 -33.37 -34.32
N SER A 161 -16.05 -33.08 -33.84
CA SER A 161 -15.39 -33.74 -32.69
C SER A 161 -16.01 -33.44 -31.31
N GLY A 162 -17.33 -33.23 -31.23
CA GLY A 162 -18.07 -32.94 -30.00
C GLY A 162 -18.16 -31.46 -29.59
N PRO A 163 -19.00 -31.12 -28.60
CA PRO A 163 -19.30 -29.74 -28.18
C PRO A 163 -18.10 -29.08 -27.52
N ALA A 164 -17.89 -27.76 -27.71
CA ALA A 164 -16.87 -26.98 -27.00
C ALA A 164 -17.49 -26.21 -25.84
N SER A 165 -18.02 -26.94 -24.86
CA SER A 165 -18.78 -26.35 -23.75
C SER A 165 -18.02 -26.40 -22.41
N ASN A 166 -18.43 -25.57 -21.46
CA ASN A 166 -17.89 -25.53 -20.09
C ASN A 166 -16.39 -25.17 -20.00
N ASN A 167 -15.83 -24.50 -21.00
CA ASN A 167 -14.41 -24.13 -21.02
C ASN A 167 -14.20 -22.72 -20.47
N THR A 168 -13.01 -22.42 -19.96
CA THR A 168 -12.68 -21.14 -19.32
C THR A 168 -11.36 -20.59 -19.89
N VAL A 169 -11.34 -19.31 -20.25
CA VAL A 169 -10.12 -18.56 -20.57
C VAL A 169 -9.97 -17.45 -19.54
N ILE A 170 -8.79 -17.34 -18.93
CA ILE A 170 -8.43 -16.34 -17.93
C ILE A 170 -7.20 -15.59 -18.42
N GLY A 171 -7.23 -14.26 -18.37
CA GLY A 171 -6.11 -13.40 -18.75
C GLY A 171 -5.81 -12.36 -17.68
N GLU A 172 -4.54 -12.19 -17.32
CA GLU A 172 -4.06 -11.17 -16.37
C GLU A 172 -2.93 -10.35 -16.97
N ASN A 173 -3.10 -9.03 -17.03
CA ASN A 173 -2.09 -8.07 -17.52
C ASN A 173 -1.45 -8.49 -18.85
N SER A 174 -2.26 -9.00 -19.78
CA SER A 174 -1.79 -9.65 -21.01
C SER A 174 -2.34 -8.95 -22.26
N ILE A 175 -1.58 -8.98 -23.35
CA ILE A 175 -1.97 -8.44 -24.65
C ILE A 175 -2.36 -9.61 -25.56
N PHE A 176 -3.62 -9.68 -25.97
CA PHE A 176 -4.14 -10.64 -26.92
C PHE A 176 -4.19 -9.98 -28.30
N THR A 177 -3.27 -10.39 -29.16
CA THR A 177 -3.09 -9.82 -30.51
C THR A 177 -4.08 -10.38 -31.53
N SER A 178 -4.90 -11.36 -31.14
CA SER A 178 -5.94 -11.98 -31.97
C SER A 178 -7.12 -12.41 -31.09
N PHE A 179 -8.09 -13.11 -31.68
CA PHE A 179 -9.38 -13.39 -31.05
C PHE A 179 -9.27 -14.37 -29.88
N ILE A 180 -10.21 -14.21 -28.95
CA ILE A 180 -10.32 -15.03 -27.75
C ILE A 180 -11.67 -15.73 -27.80
N SER A 181 -11.69 -17.05 -27.57
CA SER A 181 -12.93 -17.81 -27.46
C SER A 181 -12.92 -18.67 -26.21
N GLY A 182 -13.95 -18.56 -25.37
CA GLY A 182 -14.14 -19.50 -24.26
C GLY A 182 -14.24 -20.93 -24.78
N GLY A 183 -14.96 -21.14 -25.89
CA GLY A 183 -14.96 -22.40 -26.64
C GLY A 183 -15.41 -22.18 -28.08
N GLU A 184 -14.70 -22.78 -29.03
CA GLU A 184 -15.05 -22.74 -30.46
C GLU A 184 -15.39 -24.14 -30.98
N ALA A 185 -16.57 -24.27 -31.57
CA ALA A 185 -17.06 -25.54 -32.10
C ALA A 185 -17.57 -25.42 -33.54
N LEU A 186 -16.97 -26.22 -34.43
CA LEU A 186 -17.40 -26.32 -35.82
C LEU A 186 -18.39 -27.49 -35.98
N GLY A 187 -19.66 -27.18 -36.23
CA GLY A 187 -20.77 -28.11 -36.38
C GLY A 187 -21.32 -28.66 -35.06
N ASN A 188 -21.02 -28.04 -33.91
CA ASN A 188 -21.45 -28.47 -32.58
C ASN A 188 -21.63 -27.27 -31.63
N ASN A 189 -22.15 -27.49 -30.42
CA ASN A 189 -22.47 -26.41 -29.47
C ASN A 189 -21.23 -25.86 -28.76
N ALA A 190 -21.30 -24.59 -28.35
CA ALA A 190 -20.30 -23.88 -27.55
C ALA A 190 -20.97 -23.18 -26.34
N ASP A 191 -21.56 -23.99 -25.46
CA ASP A 191 -22.37 -23.52 -24.32
C ASP A 191 -21.57 -23.40 -23.02
N ASN A 192 -22.02 -22.55 -22.09
CA ASN A 192 -21.50 -22.46 -20.72
C ASN A 192 -19.98 -22.19 -20.61
N ASN A 193 -19.40 -21.52 -21.60
CA ASN A 193 -18.00 -21.14 -21.59
C ASN A 193 -17.78 -19.79 -20.89
N LYS A 194 -16.55 -19.55 -20.42
CA LYS A 194 -16.19 -18.35 -19.66
C LYS A 194 -14.94 -17.69 -20.24
N VAL A 195 -14.95 -16.36 -20.36
CA VAL A 195 -13.76 -15.56 -20.66
C VAL A 195 -13.62 -14.49 -19.58
N MET A 196 -12.49 -14.45 -18.87
CA MET A 196 -12.26 -13.60 -17.72
C MET A 196 -10.92 -12.87 -17.84
N LEU A 197 -10.93 -11.58 -18.19
CA LEU A 197 -9.71 -10.80 -18.42
C LEU A 197 -9.59 -9.67 -17.40
N THR A 198 -8.40 -9.48 -16.82
CA THR A 198 -8.09 -8.39 -15.89
C THR A 198 -6.80 -7.69 -16.30
N GLY A 199 -6.87 -6.40 -16.66
CA GLY A 199 -5.73 -5.66 -17.21
C GLY A 199 -5.37 -6.08 -18.64
N GLY A 200 -4.55 -5.27 -19.31
CA GLY A 200 -4.02 -5.57 -20.64
C GLY A 200 -4.92 -5.10 -21.80
N GLU A 201 -4.73 -5.70 -22.98
CA GLU A 201 -5.37 -5.26 -24.23
C GLU A 201 -5.83 -6.46 -25.07
N VAL A 202 -6.99 -6.33 -25.71
CA VAL A 202 -7.46 -7.27 -26.72
C VAL A 202 -7.67 -6.54 -28.05
N GLN A 203 -7.02 -7.05 -29.09
CA GLN A 203 -6.97 -6.41 -30.41
C GLN A 203 -7.99 -6.98 -31.41
N ASP A 204 -8.57 -8.14 -31.16
CA ASP A 204 -9.56 -8.81 -32.04
C ASP A 204 -10.70 -9.46 -31.22
N ALA A 205 -11.74 -9.97 -31.88
CA ALA A 205 -13.02 -10.31 -31.24
C ALA A 205 -12.93 -11.23 -30.01
N ILE A 206 -13.80 -10.99 -29.03
CA ILE A 206 -13.94 -11.84 -27.84
C ILE A 206 -15.27 -12.59 -27.92
N TYR A 207 -15.23 -13.91 -27.83
CA TYR A 207 -16.40 -14.77 -27.81
C TYR A 207 -16.46 -15.51 -26.47
N GLY A 208 -17.57 -15.39 -25.75
CA GLY A 208 -17.83 -16.30 -24.63
C GLY A 208 -17.88 -17.74 -25.16
N GLY A 209 -18.62 -17.98 -26.24
CA GLY A 209 -18.54 -19.21 -27.05
C GLY A 209 -18.87 -18.91 -28.51
N TYR A 210 -18.28 -19.67 -29.44
CA TYR A 210 -18.50 -19.54 -30.88
C TYR A 210 -18.83 -20.90 -31.50
N SER A 211 -19.97 -20.99 -32.16
CA SER A 211 -20.47 -22.20 -32.80
C SER A 211 -20.74 -21.92 -34.27
N GLU A 212 -20.03 -22.57 -35.18
CA GLU A 212 -20.15 -22.34 -36.63
C GLU A 212 -20.83 -23.54 -37.30
N SER A 213 -21.84 -23.33 -38.16
CA SER A 213 -22.46 -24.45 -38.88
C SER A 213 -21.50 -25.07 -39.89
N MET A 214 -21.37 -26.39 -39.79
CA MET A 214 -20.78 -27.24 -40.81
C MET A 214 -21.82 -28.25 -41.28
N ASN A 215 -21.77 -28.65 -42.56
CA ASN A 215 -22.65 -29.67 -43.15
C ASN A 215 -24.16 -29.41 -42.97
N ASN A 216 -24.59 -28.14 -42.92
CA ASN A 216 -25.98 -27.71 -42.73
C ASN A 216 -26.64 -28.17 -41.41
N VAL A 217 -25.86 -28.31 -40.33
CA VAL A 217 -26.41 -28.57 -38.99
C VAL A 217 -27.24 -27.35 -38.55
N SER A 218 -28.47 -27.60 -38.10
CA SER A 218 -29.40 -26.62 -37.52
C SER A 218 -29.37 -26.67 -35.98
N ASP A 219 -29.97 -25.66 -35.35
CA ASP A 219 -30.21 -25.56 -33.90
C ASP A 219 -28.93 -25.54 -33.03
N LEU A 220 -27.82 -25.03 -33.57
CA LEU A 220 -26.59 -24.83 -32.82
C LEU A 220 -26.78 -23.82 -31.69
N SER A 221 -26.06 -24.06 -30.59
CA SER A 221 -26.15 -23.24 -29.39
C SER A 221 -24.81 -22.67 -28.96
N ALA A 222 -24.82 -21.39 -28.61
CA ALA A 222 -23.79 -20.68 -27.87
C ALA A 222 -24.47 -19.94 -26.71
N SER A 223 -25.09 -20.71 -25.81
CA SER A 223 -25.89 -20.24 -24.69
C SER A 223 -25.12 -20.34 -23.36
N ASP A 224 -25.56 -19.60 -22.35
CA ASP A 224 -25.03 -19.61 -20.97
C ASP A 224 -23.54 -19.21 -20.86
N ASN A 225 -22.98 -18.57 -21.89
CA ASN A 225 -21.60 -18.14 -21.87
C ASN A 225 -21.42 -16.85 -21.07
N THR A 226 -20.26 -16.69 -20.43
CA THR A 226 -19.95 -15.55 -19.56
C THR A 226 -18.65 -14.86 -20.00
N VAL A 227 -18.69 -13.56 -20.27
CA VAL A 227 -17.51 -12.73 -20.52
C VAL A 227 -17.39 -11.69 -19.41
N ILE A 228 -16.24 -11.63 -18.74
CA ILE A 228 -15.94 -10.67 -17.67
C ILE A 228 -14.64 -9.96 -17.98
N LEU A 229 -14.69 -8.65 -18.23
CA LEU A 229 -13.51 -7.84 -18.50
C LEU A 229 -13.36 -6.79 -17.41
N ARG A 230 -12.15 -6.64 -16.84
CA ARG A 230 -11.82 -5.65 -15.81
C ARG A 230 -10.56 -4.88 -16.17
N ASN A 231 -10.61 -3.55 -16.27
CA ASN A 231 -9.44 -2.73 -16.64
C ASN A 231 -8.78 -3.14 -17.97
N VAL A 232 -9.57 -3.63 -18.93
CA VAL A 232 -9.05 -4.12 -20.23
C VAL A 232 -9.28 -3.07 -21.30
N LYS A 233 -8.29 -2.86 -22.17
CA LYS A 233 -8.47 -2.10 -23.40
C LYS A 233 -8.98 -3.01 -24.51
N VAL A 234 -10.12 -2.70 -25.11
CA VAL A 234 -10.75 -3.51 -26.18
C VAL A 234 -10.92 -2.66 -27.43
N ASN A 235 -10.37 -3.12 -28.55
CA ASN A 235 -10.39 -2.37 -29.82
C ASN A 235 -11.28 -3.05 -30.87
N THR A 236 -12.31 -3.80 -30.47
CA THR A 236 -13.05 -4.72 -31.34
C THR A 236 -14.36 -5.19 -30.68
N ASP A 237 -15.06 -6.10 -31.35
CA ASP A 237 -16.37 -6.62 -30.98
C ASP A 237 -16.26 -7.64 -29.82
N ILE A 238 -17.24 -7.62 -28.91
CA ILE A 238 -17.37 -8.59 -27.81
C ILE A 238 -18.73 -9.27 -27.96
N TYR A 239 -18.73 -10.59 -27.88
CA TYR A 239 -19.89 -11.47 -27.98
C TYR A 239 -20.04 -12.29 -26.70
N GLY A 240 -21.22 -12.20 -26.07
CA GLY A 240 -21.59 -13.13 -24.99
C GLY A 240 -21.54 -14.58 -25.49
N GLY A 241 -22.17 -14.85 -26.64
CA GLY A 241 -22.05 -16.09 -27.39
C GLY A 241 -22.55 -15.90 -28.82
N GLU A 242 -21.95 -16.62 -29.77
CA GLU A 242 -22.28 -16.56 -31.19
C GLU A 242 -22.50 -17.96 -31.78
N ALA A 243 -23.64 -18.20 -32.43
CA ALA A 243 -24.03 -19.44 -33.08
C ALA A 243 -24.53 -19.19 -34.51
N ASP A 244 -23.83 -19.75 -35.49
CA ASP A 244 -24.08 -19.54 -36.91
C ASP A 244 -24.82 -20.73 -37.52
N SER A 245 -26.14 -20.86 -37.30
CA SER A 245 -27.00 -21.87 -37.94
C SER A 245 -28.45 -21.42 -38.11
N SER A 246 -29.24 -22.16 -38.89
CA SER A 246 -30.70 -22.06 -38.81
C SER A 246 -31.19 -22.49 -37.42
N GLY A 247 -32.09 -21.74 -36.78
CA GLY A 247 -32.58 -22.05 -35.42
C GLY A 247 -31.56 -21.82 -34.30
N ALA A 248 -30.51 -21.04 -34.54
CA ALA A 248 -29.43 -20.77 -33.57
C ALA A 248 -29.94 -20.30 -32.19
N LYS A 249 -29.25 -20.66 -31.11
CA LYS A 249 -29.60 -20.26 -29.74
C LYS A 249 -28.43 -19.57 -29.05
N ALA A 250 -28.66 -18.36 -28.55
CA ALA A 250 -27.72 -17.60 -27.74
C ALA A 250 -28.44 -17.07 -26.50
N ASN A 251 -28.99 -18.00 -25.70
CA ASN A 251 -29.78 -17.67 -24.51
C ASN A 251 -28.89 -17.62 -23.27
N GLY A 252 -29.25 -16.83 -22.26
CA GLY A 252 -28.59 -16.88 -20.95
C GLY A 252 -27.15 -16.36 -20.92
N ASN A 253 -26.66 -15.72 -21.99
CA ASN A 253 -25.30 -15.20 -22.03
C ASN A 253 -25.15 -13.95 -21.17
N SER A 254 -24.00 -13.81 -20.52
CA SER A 254 -23.67 -12.72 -19.61
C SER A 254 -22.38 -12.02 -20.01
N VAL A 255 -22.41 -10.70 -20.17
CA VAL A 255 -21.21 -9.89 -20.39
C VAL A 255 -21.12 -8.84 -19.30
N ARG A 256 -20.00 -8.82 -18.57
CA ARG A 256 -19.70 -7.82 -17.53
C ARG A 256 -18.43 -7.07 -17.88
N LEU A 257 -18.55 -5.76 -17.97
CA LEU A 257 -17.43 -4.86 -18.23
C LEU A 257 -17.21 -3.99 -17.00
N GLN A 258 -15.99 -3.95 -16.51
CA GLN A 258 -15.58 -3.13 -15.38
C GLN A 258 -14.38 -2.27 -15.76
N ASP A 259 -14.51 -0.94 -15.69
CA ASP A 259 -13.39 0.00 -15.90
C ASP A 259 -12.62 -0.21 -17.23
N CYS A 260 -13.30 -0.64 -18.29
CA CYS A 260 -12.68 -0.97 -19.59
C CYS A 260 -12.52 0.25 -20.51
N VAL A 261 -11.53 0.24 -21.39
CA VAL A 261 -11.26 1.33 -22.36
C VAL A 261 -11.55 0.83 -23.77
N PHE A 262 -12.24 1.61 -24.59
CA PHE A 262 -12.62 1.20 -25.94
C PHE A 262 -11.87 2.02 -27.02
N GLY A 263 -10.96 1.38 -27.74
CA GLY A 263 -10.22 2.02 -28.83
C GLY A 263 -10.91 1.89 -30.19
N PRO A 264 -10.45 2.63 -31.22
CA PRO A 264 -10.94 2.47 -32.58
C PRO A 264 -10.64 1.07 -33.14
N ARG A 265 -11.51 0.55 -33.99
CA ARG A 265 -11.37 -0.80 -34.58
C ARG A 265 -10.11 -0.90 -35.46
N ARG A 266 -9.24 -1.89 -35.20
CA ARG A 266 -8.06 -2.18 -36.03
C ARG A 266 -8.40 -3.23 -37.10
N LEU A 267 -8.36 -2.85 -38.38
CA LEU A 267 -8.76 -3.69 -39.54
C LEU A 267 -7.56 -4.45 -40.14
N ASP A 268 -6.95 -5.39 -39.40
CA ASP A 268 -5.79 -6.15 -39.90
C ASP A 268 -6.11 -7.64 -40.18
N ASN A 269 -7.39 -8.07 -40.17
CA ASN A 269 -7.77 -9.48 -40.36
C ASN A 269 -8.42 -9.78 -41.75
N PRO A 270 -7.82 -10.65 -42.59
CA PRO A 270 -8.30 -10.90 -43.96
C PRO A 270 -9.59 -11.73 -44.09
N ARG A 271 -10.17 -12.25 -43.01
CA ARG A 271 -11.49 -12.92 -43.07
C ARG A 271 -12.69 -11.94 -43.06
N LEU A 272 -12.44 -10.64 -42.85
CA LEU A 272 -13.47 -9.60 -42.86
C LEU A 272 -13.03 -8.34 -43.62
N LEU A 273 -12.90 -8.43 -44.95
CA LEU A 273 -13.05 -7.27 -45.84
C LEU A 273 -13.76 -7.73 -47.12
N PRO A 274 -14.78 -7.00 -47.61
CA PRO A 274 -14.77 -5.54 -47.73
C PRO A 274 -16.01 -4.85 -47.12
N LEU A 275 -15.92 -3.51 -46.99
CA LEU A 275 -17.00 -2.54 -46.71
C LEU A 275 -17.11 -2.00 -45.27
N TYR A 276 -16.03 -1.46 -44.71
CA TYR A 276 -16.17 -0.39 -43.73
C TYR A 276 -15.14 0.72 -43.98
N PRO A 277 -15.57 1.98 -44.20
CA PRO A 277 -14.63 3.09 -44.31
C PRO A 277 -13.85 3.25 -42.99
N SER A 278 -12.59 3.65 -43.11
CA SER A 278 -11.72 4.00 -41.99
C SER A 278 -12.43 4.97 -41.03
N GLY A 279 -12.66 4.52 -39.79
CA GLY A 279 -13.24 5.36 -38.73
C GLY A 279 -14.37 4.76 -37.87
N LEU A 280 -14.58 3.44 -37.86
CA LEU A 280 -15.64 2.83 -37.03
C LEU A 280 -15.23 2.61 -35.57
N SER A 281 -16.20 2.85 -34.70
CA SER A 281 -16.16 2.58 -33.28
C SER A 281 -16.36 1.10 -32.96
N PRO A 282 -15.88 0.62 -31.79
CA PRO A 282 -16.18 -0.74 -31.35
C PRO A 282 -17.66 -0.87 -31.05
N ASP A 283 -18.25 -2.03 -31.29
CA ASP A 283 -19.64 -2.34 -30.90
C ASP A 283 -19.63 -3.47 -29.86
N LEU A 284 -20.58 -3.45 -28.93
CA LEU A 284 -20.77 -4.49 -27.93
C LEU A 284 -22.05 -5.25 -28.21
N TYR A 285 -21.90 -6.54 -28.51
CA TYR A 285 -23.00 -7.42 -28.88
C TYR A 285 -23.23 -8.47 -27.79
N LEU A 286 -24.45 -8.54 -27.29
CA LEU A 286 -24.90 -9.65 -26.45
C LEU A 286 -25.69 -10.70 -27.21
N THR A 287 -25.40 -10.86 -28.50
CA THR A 287 -25.73 -12.04 -29.30
C THR A 287 -24.80 -12.15 -30.49
N GLY A 288 -24.72 -13.35 -31.07
CA GLY A 288 -24.30 -13.55 -32.45
C GLY A 288 -25.11 -14.68 -33.07
N ALA A 289 -25.93 -14.40 -34.09
CA ALA A 289 -26.40 -15.43 -34.99
C ALA A 289 -26.20 -14.96 -36.42
N ARG A 290 -25.26 -15.59 -37.15
CA ARG A 290 -24.76 -15.10 -38.43
C ARG A 290 -25.15 -15.94 -39.66
N SER A 291 -26.39 -16.45 -39.78
CA SER A 291 -26.85 -16.99 -41.07
C SER A 291 -28.35 -16.79 -41.36
N MET A 292 -28.67 -16.85 -42.65
CA MET A 292 -29.89 -16.40 -43.34
C MET A 292 -31.16 -17.21 -42.98
N MET A 293 -31.52 -17.38 -41.69
CA MET A 293 -32.85 -17.80 -41.17
C MET A 293 -32.81 -18.01 -39.61
N LEU A 294 -32.70 -16.90 -38.88
CA LEU A 294 -32.97 -16.57 -37.44
C LEU A 294 -33.03 -17.63 -36.31
N GLY A 295 -32.64 -17.13 -35.12
CA GLY A 295 -32.53 -17.87 -33.85
C GLY A 295 -33.06 -17.11 -32.62
N LYS A 296 -32.85 -17.65 -31.41
CA LYS A 296 -33.28 -17.10 -30.11
C LYS A 296 -32.14 -16.41 -29.35
N ALA A 297 -32.42 -15.23 -28.83
CA ALA A 297 -31.55 -14.46 -27.95
C ALA A 297 -32.32 -13.99 -26.71
N GLU A 298 -32.59 -14.93 -25.81
CA GLU A 298 -33.43 -14.73 -24.65
C GLU A 298 -32.64 -14.79 -23.34
N TYR A 299 -33.06 -14.03 -22.32
CA TYR A 299 -32.46 -14.07 -20.97
C TYR A 299 -30.97 -13.67 -20.92
N ASN A 300 -30.50 -12.83 -21.84
CA ASN A 300 -29.12 -12.34 -21.83
C ASN A 300 -28.94 -11.14 -20.90
N THR A 301 -27.73 -10.96 -20.36
CA THR A 301 -27.41 -9.92 -19.39
C THR A 301 -26.15 -9.14 -19.77
N LEU A 302 -26.26 -7.84 -19.98
CA LEU A 302 -25.12 -6.93 -20.10
C LEU A 302 -24.98 -6.09 -18.84
N VAL A 303 -23.82 -6.12 -18.21
CA VAL A 303 -23.50 -5.27 -17.05
C VAL A 303 -22.33 -4.35 -17.40
N LEU A 304 -22.58 -3.05 -17.27
CA LEU A 304 -21.54 -2.03 -17.32
C LEU A 304 -21.29 -1.52 -15.90
N GLN A 305 -20.04 -1.63 -15.46
CA GLN A 305 -19.59 -1.19 -14.16
C GLN A 305 -18.34 -0.31 -14.29
N GLY A 306 -18.25 0.76 -13.50
CA GLY A 306 -17.05 1.60 -13.47
C GLY A 306 -16.75 2.31 -14.80
N THR A 307 -15.53 2.85 -14.91
CA THR A 307 -15.18 3.89 -15.88
C THR A 307 -14.91 3.34 -17.27
N ILE A 308 -15.89 3.50 -18.16
CA ILE A 308 -15.71 3.26 -19.59
C ILE A 308 -15.12 4.53 -20.24
N LYS A 309 -13.95 4.46 -20.86
CA LYS A 309 -13.28 5.63 -21.49
C LYS A 309 -13.00 5.40 -22.98
N GLU A 310 -13.20 6.45 -23.78
CA GLU A 310 -12.89 6.56 -25.22
C GLU A 310 -13.66 5.56 -26.13
N GLY A 311 -13.80 5.86 -27.43
CA GLY A 311 -14.60 5.05 -28.37
C GLY A 311 -16.11 5.33 -28.37
N VAL A 312 -16.85 4.85 -29.38
CA VAL A 312 -18.33 4.96 -29.46
C VAL A 312 -18.98 3.58 -29.39
N PRO A 313 -19.04 2.94 -28.21
CA PRO A 313 -19.71 1.66 -28.12
C PRO A 313 -21.21 1.83 -28.41
N THR A 314 -21.71 1.05 -29.38
CA THR A 314 -23.13 0.75 -29.43
C THR A 314 -23.37 -0.52 -28.61
N LEU A 315 -24.26 -0.45 -27.62
CA LEU A 315 -24.58 -1.59 -26.76
C LEU A 315 -25.87 -2.23 -27.26
N ARG A 316 -25.82 -3.49 -27.69
CA ARG A 316 -26.98 -4.17 -28.29
C ARG A 316 -27.11 -5.61 -27.82
N PHE A 317 -28.35 -6.07 -27.67
CA PHE A 317 -28.70 -7.48 -27.50
C PHE A 317 -29.02 -8.17 -28.83
N SER A 318 -28.55 -7.66 -29.98
CA SER A 318 -28.50 -8.47 -31.20
C SER A 318 -27.57 -7.90 -32.27
N GLU A 319 -26.89 -8.76 -33.02
CA GLU A 319 -26.34 -8.39 -34.33
C GLU A 319 -27.46 -8.24 -35.37
N ASN A 320 -27.44 -7.15 -36.12
CA ASN A 320 -28.23 -7.01 -37.34
C ASN A 320 -27.29 -7.01 -38.55
N VAL A 321 -27.68 -7.80 -39.55
CA VAL A 321 -27.08 -7.89 -40.89
C VAL A 321 -26.73 -6.50 -41.43
N ASN A 322 -25.49 -6.40 -41.90
CA ASN A 322 -24.96 -5.27 -42.64
C ASN A 322 -25.86 -4.98 -43.86
N LEU A 323 -26.67 -3.92 -43.78
CA LEU A 323 -27.44 -3.37 -44.90
C LEU A 323 -26.53 -2.65 -45.91
N LYS A 324 -25.44 -3.28 -46.37
CA LYS A 324 -24.61 -2.76 -47.47
C LYS A 324 -23.99 -3.91 -48.26
N ASN A 325 -24.74 -4.38 -49.26
CA ASN A 325 -24.31 -5.23 -50.37
C ASN A 325 -23.91 -6.68 -50.03
N TYR A 326 -24.82 -7.63 -50.25
CA TYR A 326 -24.76 -8.66 -51.32
C TYR A 326 -26.07 -9.47 -51.30
N ASP A 327 -26.77 -9.48 -52.44
CA ASP A 327 -28.01 -10.17 -52.81
C ASP A 327 -28.87 -10.84 -51.70
N VAL A 328 -29.85 -10.07 -51.21
CA VAL A 328 -31.05 -10.61 -50.56
C VAL A 328 -31.91 -11.30 -51.63
N SER A 329 -31.56 -12.54 -51.97
CA SER A 329 -32.42 -13.43 -52.76
C SER A 329 -33.35 -14.20 -51.82
N ALA A 330 -34.57 -13.68 -51.70
CA ALA A 330 -35.84 -14.38 -51.46
C ALA A 330 -35.85 -15.57 -50.47
N SER A 331 -36.22 -15.30 -49.22
CA SER A 331 -37.48 -15.84 -48.68
C SER A 331 -37.99 -14.98 -47.51
N SER A 332 -39.29 -14.89 -47.39
CA SER A 332 -40.03 -13.83 -46.70
C SER A 332 -40.61 -14.25 -45.34
N THR A 333 -39.88 -14.95 -44.45
CA THR A 333 -40.43 -15.49 -43.18
C THR A 333 -39.44 -15.51 -42.01
N ASN A 334 -38.73 -14.41 -41.80
CA ASN A 334 -37.60 -14.32 -40.89
C ASN A 334 -38.04 -13.96 -39.43
N ASN A 335 -38.05 -14.92 -38.47
CA ASN A 335 -38.43 -14.72 -37.05
C ASN A 335 -37.28 -14.94 -36.04
N ALA A 336 -36.82 -13.91 -35.32
CA ALA A 336 -35.95 -14.05 -34.14
C ALA A 336 -36.65 -13.51 -32.89
N ASP A 337 -36.54 -14.27 -31.81
CA ASP A 337 -37.03 -13.87 -30.49
C ASP A 337 -35.89 -13.21 -29.70
N SER A 338 -36.12 -12.00 -29.22
CA SER A 338 -35.20 -11.27 -28.34
C SER A 338 -35.99 -10.79 -27.12
N ASN A 339 -36.24 -11.74 -26.22
CA ASN A 339 -37.11 -11.58 -25.06
C ASN A 339 -36.32 -11.63 -23.76
N ASN A 340 -36.82 -10.95 -22.73
CA ASN A 340 -36.31 -11.05 -21.37
C ASN A 340 -34.80 -10.72 -21.24
N ASN A 341 -34.26 -9.81 -22.04
CA ASN A 341 -32.85 -9.40 -21.91
C ASN A 341 -32.72 -8.23 -20.92
N ALA A 342 -31.57 -8.13 -20.25
CA ALA A 342 -31.32 -7.12 -19.21
C ALA A 342 -30.04 -6.33 -19.47
N LEU A 343 -30.16 -4.99 -19.54
CA LEU A 343 -29.03 -4.05 -19.55
C LEU A 343 -28.92 -3.44 -18.17
N SER A 344 -27.80 -3.64 -17.47
CA SER A 344 -27.55 -3.09 -16.16
C SER A 344 -26.43 -2.06 -16.21
N LEU A 345 -26.71 -0.83 -15.78
CA LEU A 345 -25.73 0.25 -15.68
C LEU A 345 -25.48 0.58 -14.20
N VAL A 346 -24.23 0.42 -13.77
CA VAL A 346 -23.83 0.52 -12.37
C VAL A 346 -22.53 1.33 -12.25
N GLY A 347 -22.48 2.28 -11.32
CA GLY A 347 -21.30 3.12 -11.13
C GLY A 347 -21.06 4.14 -12.25
N ALA A 348 -19.80 4.60 -12.37
CA ALA A 348 -19.43 5.76 -13.17
C ALA A 348 -19.06 5.43 -14.63
N MET A 349 -19.86 5.79 -15.62
CA MET A 349 -19.57 5.65 -17.05
C MET A 349 -19.01 6.95 -17.66
N GLY A 350 -17.85 6.91 -18.31
CA GLY A 350 -17.34 8.04 -19.09
C GLY A 350 -17.96 8.06 -20.49
N VAL A 351 -18.48 9.21 -20.92
CA VAL A 351 -19.09 9.41 -22.25
C VAL A 351 -18.39 10.59 -22.92
N ASP A 352 -17.44 10.32 -23.83
CA ASP A 352 -16.66 11.36 -24.50
C ASP A 352 -17.43 11.96 -25.71
N GLY A 353 -17.89 13.21 -25.60
CA GLY A 353 -18.44 13.99 -26.71
C GLY A 353 -19.27 15.22 -26.32
N SER A 354 -19.08 16.33 -27.06
CA SER A 354 -19.76 17.63 -26.90
C SER A 354 -21.27 17.62 -27.23
N ASP A 355 -21.77 16.57 -27.87
CA ASP A 355 -23.12 16.53 -28.47
C ASP A 355 -24.12 15.66 -27.69
N GLY A 356 -24.04 15.56 -26.36
CA GLY A 356 -25.04 14.83 -25.56
C GLY A 356 -24.94 13.30 -25.69
N GLY A 357 -23.72 12.79 -25.57
CA GLY A 357 -23.41 11.36 -25.49
C GLY A 357 -23.32 10.65 -26.84
N LYS A 358 -22.28 9.82 -27.03
CA LYS A 358 -22.12 8.96 -28.21
C LYS A 358 -22.71 7.55 -28.02
N VAL A 359 -22.99 7.16 -26.77
CA VAL A 359 -23.49 5.83 -26.39
C VAL A 359 -25.00 5.74 -26.64
N ARG A 360 -25.44 4.69 -27.33
CA ARG A 360 -26.86 4.33 -27.48
C ARG A 360 -27.16 3.11 -26.62
N LEU A 361 -28.26 3.15 -25.88
CA LEU A 361 -28.77 2.02 -25.10
C LEU A 361 -29.92 1.39 -25.87
N PHE A 362 -29.81 0.10 -26.16
CA PHE A 362 -30.76 -0.57 -27.05
C PHE A 362 -31.18 -1.93 -26.50
N GLY A 363 -32.48 -2.13 -26.29
CA GLY A 363 -33.03 -3.35 -25.70
C GLY A 363 -33.16 -4.54 -26.67
N ALA A 364 -33.71 -4.35 -27.87
CA ALA A 364 -33.79 -5.41 -28.90
C ALA A 364 -34.28 -4.87 -30.26
N PHE A 365 -34.05 -5.60 -31.37
CA PHE A 365 -34.61 -5.29 -32.71
C PHE A 365 -35.68 -6.27 -33.22
N LYS A 366 -36.84 -5.80 -33.70
CA LYS A 366 -37.92 -6.68 -34.21
C LYS A 366 -37.69 -7.02 -35.66
N VAL A 367 -37.26 -8.26 -35.94
CA VAL A 367 -37.15 -8.76 -37.32
C VAL A 367 -38.29 -9.73 -37.60
N GLY A 368 -39.05 -9.49 -38.69
CA GLY A 368 -40.22 -10.28 -39.09
C GLY A 368 -41.34 -10.40 -38.05
N THR A 369 -41.76 -11.63 -37.72
CA THR A 369 -42.84 -11.93 -36.75
C THR A 369 -42.35 -12.39 -35.36
N GLY A 370 -41.03 -12.37 -35.12
CA GLY A 370 -40.45 -12.70 -33.81
C GLY A 370 -40.89 -11.76 -32.68
N SER A 371 -40.81 -12.25 -31.44
CA SER A 371 -41.22 -11.51 -30.24
C SER A 371 -40.10 -10.61 -29.70
N GLN A 372 -40.53 -9.51 -29.09
CA GLN A 372 -39.68 -8.60 -28.33
C GLN A 372 -40.43 -8.16 -27.08
N SER A 373 -40.25 -8.88 -25.99
CA SER A 373 -40.97 -8.61 -24.76
C SER A 373 -40.11 -8.90 -23.54
N GLY A 374 -40.32 -8.14 -22.47
CA GLY A 374 -39.63 -8.31 -21.19
C GLY A 374 -38.19 -7.81 -21.17
N ASN A 375 -37.77 -7.01 -22.14
CA ASN A 375 -36.43 -6.42 -22.15
C ASN A 375 -36.35 -5.24 -21.18
N GLU A 376 -35.37 -5.25 -20.28
CA GLU A 376 -35.29 -4.32 -19.14
C GLU A 376 -33.96 -3.56 -19.11
N LEU A 377 -34.05 -2.27 -18.78
CA LEU A 377 -32.90 -1.41 -18.46
C LEU A 377 -32.86 -1.17 -16.94
N HIS A 378 -31.82 -1.63 -16.27
CA HIS A 378 -31.59 -1.48 -14.84
C HIS A 378 -30.56 -0.37 -14.58
N LEU A 379 -30.91 0.59 -13.74
CA LEU A 379 -30.01 1.65 -13.28
C LEU A 379 -29.72 1.50 -11.79
N GLY A 380 -28.45 1.43 -11.42
CA GLY A 380 -28.03 1.28 -10.01
C GLY A 380 -28.25 -0.12 -9.43
N GLY A 381 -28.50 -1.11 -10.28
CA GLY A 381 -28.73 -2.51 -9.92
C GLY A 381 -28.37 -3.43 -11.08
N VAL A 382 -28.15 -4.70 -10.77
CA VAL A 382 -27.79 -5.73 -11.75
C VAL A 382 -28.85 -6.82 -11.77
N LYS A 383 -29.47 -7.05 -12.93
CA LYS A 383 -30.31 -8.23 -13.18
C LYS A 383 -29.52 -9.26 -13.97
N THR A 384 -29.37 -10.45 -13.41
CA THR A 384 -28.81 -11.63 -14.06
C THR A 384 -29.87 -12.72 -14.15
N TYR A 385 -29.58 -13.79 -14.90
CA TYR A 385 -30.42 -14.98 -14.93
C TYR A 385 -29.66 -16.19 -14.41
N THR A 386 -30.31 -16.98 -13.56
CA THR A 386 -29.79 -18.29 -13.13
C THR A 386 -30.59 -19.38 -13.84
N LYS A 387 -29.87 -20.28 -14.49
CA LYS A 387 -30.46 -21.42 -15.21
C LYS A 387 -30.67 -22.60 -14.26
N SER A 388 -31.86 -23.18 -14.30
CA SER A 388 -32.21 -24.43 -13.60
C SER A 388 -32.98 -25.33 -14.57
N GLY A 389 -32.30 -26.33 -15.15
CA GLY A 389 -32.83 -27.08 -16.29
C GLY A 389 -32.94 -26.17 -17.52
N ASP A 390 -34.11 -26.14 -18.17
CA ASP A 390 -34.39 -25.27 -19.32
C ASP A 390 -34.99 -23.91 -18.94
N SER A 391 -35.18 -23.66 -17.64
CA SER A 391 -35.80 -22.43 -17.12
C SER A 391 -34.77 -21.42 -16.65
N TYR A 392 -35.03 -20.14 -16.90
CA TYR A 392 -34.23 -19.01 -16.43
C TYR A 392 -35.00 -18.22 -15.37
N THR A 393 -34.41 -18.08 -14.19
CA THR A 393 -34.97 -17.30 -13.09
C THR A 393 -34.18 -16.00 -12.93
N PRO A 394 -34.82 -14.82 -12.90
CA PRO A 394 -34.11 -13.56 -12.69
C PRO A 394 -33.57 -13.47 -11.26
N VAL A 395 -32.36 -12.95 -11.13
CA VAL A 395 -31.71 -12.59 -9.86
C VAL A 395 -31.35 -11.12 -9.94
N ILE A 396 -31.83 -10.33 -8.98
CA ILE A 396 -31.54 -8.89 -8.89
C ILE A 396 -30.59 -8.68 -7.71
N THR A 397 -29.54 -7.90 -7.96
CA THR A 397 -28.58 -7.49 -6.93
C THR A 397 -28.40 -5.98 -6.96
N ASP A 398 -28.31 -5.38 -5.79
CA ASP A 398 -28.03 -3.95 -5.64
C ASP A 398 -26.65 -3.60 -6.22
N GLY A 399 -26.59 -2.48 -6.93
CA GLY A 399 -25.36 -1.94 -7.52
C GLY A 399 -25.01 -0.56 -6.98
N GLU A 400 -23.81 -0.09 -7.29
CA GLU A 400 -23.47 1.32 -7.15
C GLU A 400 -24.36 2.21 -8.03
N VAL A 401 -24.63 3.43 -7.56
CA VAL A 401 -25.43 4.42 -8.28
C VAL A 401 -24.82 4.69 -9.67
N PHE A 402 -25.67 4.65 -10.70
CA PHE A 402 -25.29 5.03 -12.05
C PHE A 402 -24.90 6.52 -12.14
N ALA A 403 -23.76 6.80 -12.76
CA ALA A 403 -23.31 8.15 -13.04
C ALA A 403 -22.65 8.21 -14.43
N ALA A 404 -23.12 9.03 -15.36
CA ALA A 404 -22.42 9.28 -16.63
C ALA A 404 -21.72 10.64 -16.62
N TYR A 405 -20.48 10.70 -17.13
CA TYR A 405 -19.66 11.91 -17.18
C TYR A 405 -19.36 12.33 -18.61
N ALA A 406 -19.34 13.63 -18.90
CA ALA A 406 -18.94 14.21 -20.19
C ALA A 406 -17.93 15.34 -19.99
N LYS A 407 -17.07 15.60 -20.98
CA LYS A 407 -16.17 16.77 -20.94
C LYS A 407 -16.97 18.05 -21.23
N ASN A 408 -16.80 19.05 -20.38
CA ASN A 408 -17.29 20.40 -20.64
C ASN A 408 -16.38 21.13 -21.67
N ASP A 409 -16.73 22.37 -22.03
CA ASP A 409 -15.96 23.19 -22.99
C ASP A 409 -14.51 23.44 -22.56
N SER A 410 -14.20 23.34 -21.26
CA SER A 410 -12.83 23.45 -20.74
C SER A 410 -12.09 22.11 -20.67
N GLY A 411 -12.68 21.02 -21.19
CA GLY A 411 -12.10 19.67 -21.18
C GLY A 411 -12.20 18.92 -19.84
N ALA A 412 -12.85 19.49 -18.82
CA ALA A 412 -13.04 18.86 -17.51
C ALA A 412 -14.22 17.89 -17.53
N TRP A 413 -14.07 16.74 -16.87
CA TRP A 413 -15.15 15.76 -16.73
C TRP A 413 -16.21 16.26 -15.74
N VAL A 414 -17.46 16.34 -16.20
CA VAL A 414 -18.62 16.75 -15.42
C VAL A 414 -19.68 15.67 -15.52
N GLN A 415 -20.32 15.32 -14.40
CA GLN A 415 -21.41 14.35 -14.40
C GLN A 415 -22.65 14.94 -15.08
N THR A 416 -23.19 14.25 -16.08
CA THR A 416 -24.36 14.67 -16.87
C THR A 416 -25.45 13.59 -16.95
N ASN A 417 -25.13 12.33 -16.67
CA ASN A 417 -26.03 11.18 -16.83
C ASN A 417 -26.72 11.12 -18.21
N THR A 418 -26.10 11.70 -19.24
CA THR A 418 -26.70 11.86 -20.57
C THR A 418 -26.15 10.85 -21.57
N VAL A 419 -27.03 10.06 -22.20
CA VAL A 419 -26.74 9.16 -23.31
C VAL A 419 -27.36 9.67 -24.61
N LYS A 420 -26.99 9.11 -25.75
CA LYS A 420 -27.53 9.53 -27.05
C LYS A 420 -29.02 9.23 -27.16
N SER A 421 -29.39 7.98 -26.89
CA SER A 421 -30.76 7.48 -26.98
C SER A 421 -30.96 6.23 -26.12
N VAL A 422 -32.22 5.99 -25.74
CA VAL A 422 -32.68 4.80 -25.02
C VAL A 422 -33.82 4.22 -25.82
N GLU A 423 -33.63 3.03 -26.37
CA GLU A 423 -34.52 2.50 -27.41
C GLU A 423 -34.94 1.05 -27.10
N ASN A 424 -36.20 0.72 -27.36
CA ASN A 424 -36.75 -0.64 -27.36
C ASN A 424 -36.60 -1.42 -26.03
N PHE A 425 -36.87 -0.76 -24.90
CA PHE A 425 -37.02 -1.43 -23.61
C PHE A 425 -38.50 -1.49 -23.19
N ASP A 426 -38.94 -2.66 -22.72
CA ASP A 426 -40.26 -2.87 -22.14
C ASP A 426 -40.34 -2.26 -20.73
N SER A 427 -39.23 -2.24 -19.99
CA SER A 427 -39.17 -1.53 -18.70
C SER A 427 -37.83 -0.87 -18.42
N ILE A 428 -37.90 0.26 -17.71
CA ILE A 428 -36.75 0.94 -17.10
C ILE A 428 -36.91 0.79 -15.60
N VAL A 429 -35.98 0.12 -14.94
CA VAL A 429 -36.03 -0.25 -13.53
C VAL A 429 -34.97 0.53 -12.75
N LEU A 430 -35.41 1.32 -11.76
CA LEU A 430 -34.51 2.09 -10.90
C LEU A 430 -34.29 1.36 -9.57
N HIS A 431 -33.02 1.13 -9.24
CA HIS A 431 -32.59 0.52 -7.98
C HIS A 431 -31.94 1.60 -7.10
N ASN A 432 -30.63 1.57 -6.89
CA ASN A 432 -29.91 2.59 -6.14
C ASN A 432 -29.68 3.86 -6.98
N VAL A 433 -30.25 4.97 -6.52
CA VAL A 433 -30.09 6.30 -7.13
C VAL A 433 -29.50 7.29 -6.12
N LYS A 434 -28.82 8.32 -6.62
CA LYS A 434 -28.32 9.44 -5.81
C LYS A 434 -29.23 10.64 -6.02
N TRP A 435 -29.64 11.27 -4.92
CA TRP A 435 -30.43 12.48 -4.96
C TRP A 435 -29.68 13.62 -5.67
N SER A 436 -30.31 14.23 -6.67
CA SER A 436 -29.80 15.42 -7.35
C SER A 436 -30.94 16.24 -7.93
N GLU A 437 -30.97 17.54 -7.62
CA GLU A 437 -31.94 18.48 -8.19
C GLU A 437 -31.53 19.00 -9.57
N THR A 438 -30.26 18.82 -9.94
CA THR A 438 -29.66 19.37 -11.17
C THR A 438 -29.29 18.31 -12.20
N ILE A 439 -29.01 17.08 -11.78
CA ILE A 439 -28.56 15.99 -12.64
C ILE A 439 -29.65 14.91 -12.66
N PRO A 440 -30.24 14.57 -13.83
CA PRO A 440 -31.24 13.51 -13.91
C PRO A 440 -30.63 12.13 -13.65
N VAL A 441 -31.42 11.14 -13.22
CA VAL A 441 -30.93 9.75 -13.08
C VAL A 441 -30.50 9.20 -14.46
N LEU A 442 -31.27 9.47 -15.51
CA LEU A 442 -30.90 9.21 -16.90
C LEU A 442 -31.49 10.28 -17.83
N ALA A 443 -30.64 10.88 -18.66
CA ALA A 443 -31.02 11.77 -19.74
C ALA A 443 -30.70 11.15 -21.11
N ALA A 444 -31.54 11.41 -22.11
CA ALA A 444 -31.25 11.08 -23.49
C ALA A 444 -31.84 12.11 -24.45
N LYS A 445 -31.31 12.21 -25.68
CA LYS A 445 -31.95 13.06 -26.70
C LYS A 445 -33.33 12.54 -27.09
N SER A 446 -33.49 11.23 -27.12
CA SER A 446 -34.72 10.53 -27.47
C SER A 446 -34.83 9.23 -26.68
N PHE A 447 -36.02 8.94 -26.19
CA PHE A 447 -36.41 7.60 -25.70
C PHE A 447 -37.24 6.83 -26.76
N GLU A 448 -37.22 7.30 -28.01
CA GLU A 448 -37.92 6.71 -29.15
C GLU A 448 -36.94 6.24 -30.24
N TYR A 449 -37.31 5.16 -30.93
CA TYR A 449 -36.61 4.63 -32.10
C TYR A 449 -37.11 5.28 -33.39
N ASN A 450 -36.22 5.90 -34.18
CA ASN A 450 -36.55 6.39 -35.52
C ASN A 450 -35.42 6.07 -36.51
N GLU A 451 -35.58 5.01 -37.31
CA GLU A 451 -34.82 4.84 -38.54
C GLU A 451 -35.70 5.10 -39.76
N SER A 452 -35.25 6.02 -40.62
CA SER A 452 -35.83 6.28 -41.95
C SER A 452 -35.35 5.28 -43.03
N VAL A 453 -34.67 4.20 -42.64
CA VAL A 453 -33.89 3.34 -43.56
C VAL A 453 -34.61 2.03 -43.94
N ILE A 454 -35.77 1.74 -43.37
CA ILE A 454 -36.63 0.61 -43.78
C ILE A 454 -37.87 1.18 -44.48
N SER A 455 -38.28 0.57 -45.60
CA SER A 455 -39.41 0.99 -46.44
C SER A 455 -40.79 0.98 -45.76
N THR A 456 -40.85 0.67 -44.46
CA THR A 456 -42.01 0.85 -43.58
C THR A 456 -41.54 1.47 -42.26
N PRO A 457 -41.87 2.75 -41.97
CA PRO A 457 -41.54 3.35 -40.69
C PRO A 457 -42.29 2.61 -39.58
N ARG A 458 -41.57 1.93 -38.69
CA ARG A 458 -42.11 1.48 -37.41
C ARG A 458 -41.71 2.53 -36.37
N SER A 459 -42.61 3.44 -36.00
CA SER A 459 -42.37 4.33 -34.86
C SER A 459 -42.57 3.53 -33.58
N TYR A 460 -41.53 3.39 -32.77
CA TYR A 460 -41.65 2.87 -31.42
C TYR A 460 -41.90 4.06 -30.48
N ASP A 461 -43.12 4.17 -29.96
CA ASP A 461 -43.53 5.11 -28.90
C ASP A 461 -43.47 4.36 -27.55
N LEU A 462 -43.15 5.06 -26.46
CA LEU A 462 -43.10 4.55 -25.08
C LEU A 462 -44.44 4.00 -24.54
N THR A 463 -45.49 3.93 -25.36
CA THR A 463 -46.82 3.34 -25.07
C THR A 463 -46.82 1.99 -24.35
N ASN A 464 -45.78 1.16 -24.54
CA ASN A 464 -45.65 -0.13 -23.87
C ASN A 464 -44.50 -0.21 -22.86
N THR A 465 -43.80 0.90 -22.61
CA THR A 465 -42.68 0.96 -21.67
C THR A 465 -43.16 1.30 -20.26
N THR A 466 -42.64 0.58 -19.26
CA THR A 466 -42.91 0.83 -17.84
C THR A 466 -41.68 1.37 -17.12
N LEU A 467 -41.82 2.46 -16.37
CA LEU A 467 -40.87 2.88 -15.35
C LEU A 467 -41.20 2.18 -14.03
N ASP A 468 -40.34 1.24 -13.61
CA ASP A 468 -40.47 0.52 -12.34
C ASP A 468 -39.55 1.13 -11.28
N ILE A 469 -40.15 1.63 -10.21
CA ILE A 469 -39.48 2.27 -9.07
C ILE A 469 -39.83 1.61 -7.73
N ARG A 470 -40.41 0.39 -7.75
CA ARG A 470 -40.84 -0.32 -6.53
C ARG A 470 -39.71 -0.49 -5.52
N ASP A 471 -38.54 -0.87 -6.02
CA ASP A 471 -37.35 -1.16 -5.21
C ASP A 471 -36.32 -0.01 -5.28
N MET A 472 -36.76 1.20 -5.67
CA MET A 472 -35.86 2.34 -5.81
C MET A 472 -35.42 2.87 -4.45
N ASN A 473 -34.11 2.84 -4.21
CA ASN A 473 -33.48 3.36 -3.01
C ASN A 473 -32.72 4.66 -3.33
N ILE A 474 -32.92 5.70 -2.52
CA ILE A 474 -32.41 7.05 -2.78
C ILE A 474 -31.37 7.40 -1.72
N SER A 475 -30.14 7.68 -2.14
CA SER A 475 -29.06 8.14 -1.27
C SER A 475 -28.89 9.67 -1.33
N GLY A 476 -28.87 10.33 -0.16
CA GLY A 476 -28.68 11.79 -0.04
C GLY A 476 -29.88 12.52 0.59
N PRO A 477 -29.72 13.78 1.04
CA PRO A 477 -30.75 14.41 1.84
C PRO A 477 -31.83 15.07 0.98
N GLY A 478 -33.08 14.71 1.29
CA GLY A 478 -34.08 15.71 1.64
C GLY A 478 -35.08 16.14 0.57
N CYS A 479 -36.10 16.84 1.07
CA CYS A 479 -37.19 17.43 0.33
C CYS A 479 -36.69 18.29 -0.83
N GLY A 480 -37.35 18.19 -1.98
CA GLY A 480 -36.95 18.80 -3.23
C GLY A 480 -37.55 18.04 -4.42
N THR A 481 -37.09 18.37 -5.62
CA THR A 481 -37.48 17.69 -6.86
C THR A 481 -36.23 17.18 -7.56
N MET A 482 -36.13 15.86 -7.76
CA MET A 482 -35.14 15.29 -8.67
C MET A 482 -35.78 14.80 -9.96
N THR A 483 -35.02 14.83 -11.05
CA THR A 483 -35.48 14.30 -12.34
C THR A 483 -35.02 12.84 -12.45
N LEU A 484 -35.94 11.89 -12.63
CA LEU A 484 -35.59 10.50 -12.87
C LEU A 484 -35.19 10.30 -14.34
N LEU A 485 -36.08 10.67 -15.26
CA LEU A 485 -35.85 10.54 -16.70
C LEU A 485 -35.99 11.92 -17.37
N GLN A 486 -35.09 12.23 -18.30
CA GLN A 486 -35.13 13.47 -19.09
C GLN A 486 -34.93 13.19 -20.58
N SER A 487 -35.88 13.62 -21.42
CA SER A 487 -35.81 13.54 -22.88
C SER A 487 -35.57 14.91 -23.51
N GLY A 488 -34.91 14.92 -24.67
CA GLY A 488 -34.84 16.09 -25.55
C GLY A 488 -36.13 16.34 -26.35
N THR A 489 -37.00 15.32 -26.45
CA THR A 489 -38.24 15.35 -27.25
C THR A 489 -39.46 15.69 -26.38
N GLU A 490 -40.30 16.63 -26.84
CA GLU A 490 -41.58 16.95 -26.18
C GLU A 490 -42.53 15.77 -26.14
N ASN A 491 -43.33 15.68 -25.09
CA ASN A 491 -44.37 14.66 -24.92
C ASN A 491 -43.86 13.21 -24.87
N ASN A 492 -42.53 12.98 -24.87
CA ASN A 492 -41.95 11.65 -24.98
C ASN A 492 -42.44 10.72 -23.86
N PHE A 493 -42.65 11.24 -22.64
CA PHE A 493 -43.10 10.45 -21.49
C PHE A 493 -44.63 10.45 -21.26
N ASN A 494 -45.44 11.04 -22.14
CA ASN A 494 -46.90 11.10 -21.95
C ASN A 494 -47.55 9.70 -21.92
N ASN A 495 -46.96 8.74 -22.62
CA ASN A 495 -47.45 7.37 -22.71
C ASN A 495 -46.69 6.39 -21.80
N LEU A 496 -45.74 6.88 -20.98
CA LEU A 496 -44.96 6.06 -20.06
C LEU A 496 -45.85 5.58 -18.90
N LYS A 497 -45.78 4.28 -18.60
CA LYS A 497 -46.47 3.68 -17.44
C LYS A 497 -45.54 3.70 -16.23
N LEU A 498 -46.10 3.84 -15.03
CA LEU A 498 -45.40 3.84 -13.75
C LEU A 498 -45.81 2.63 -12.93
N LYS A 499 -44.82 1.91 -12.38
CA LYS A 499 -45.00 0.85 -11.40
C LYS A 499 -44.22 1.20 -10.14
N TYR A 500 -44.93 1.34 -9.01
CA TYR A 500 -44.36 1.79 -7.73
C TYR A 500 -44.89 0.98 -6.52
N SER A 501 -45.78 0.02 -6.77
CA SER A 501 -46.28 -0.96 -5.81
C SER A 501 -46.61 -2.26 -6.57
N ASP A 502 -47.09 -3.30 -5.87
CA ASP A 502 -47.50 -4.56 -6.50
C ASP A 502 -48.73 -4.46 -7.42
N ALA A 503 -49.33 -3.26 -7.53
CA ALA A 503 -50.39 -2.98 -8.50
C ALA A 503 -49.86 -2.97 -9.95
N ASP A 504 -50.80 -3.09 -10.89
CA ASP A 504 -50.51 -2.97 -12.32
C ASP A 504 -49.98 -1.58 -12.69
N ALA A 505 -49.09 -1.52 -13.67
CA ALA A 505 -48.49 -0.27 -14.13
C ALA A 505 -49.56 0.65 -14.75
N ALA A 506 -49.56 1.93 -14.34
CA ALA A 506 -50.57 2.92 -14.75
C ALA A 506 -49.93 4.16 -15.38
N ALA A 507 -50.68 4.90 -16.21
CA ALA A 507 -50.19 6.14 -16.81
C ALA A 507 -49.90 7.21 -15.74
N ILE A 508 -48.85 8.01 -15.93
CA ILE A 508 -48.52 9.13 -15.05
C ILE A 508 -49.46 10.30 -15.34
N SER A 509 -50.49 10.48 -14.50
CA SER A 509 -51.45 11.59 -14.63
C SER A 509 -51.38 12.52 -13.42
N GLY A 510 -51.15 13.81 -13.67
CA GLY A 510 -50.97 14.80 -12.61
C GLY A 510 -49.79 14.47 -11.68
N SER A 511 -50.03 14.57 -10.36
CA SER A 511 -49.06 14.21 -9.32
C SER A 511 -49.52 12.92 -8.64
N VAL A 512 -48.80 11.82 -8.86
CA VAL A 512 -49.09 10.50 -8.27
C VAL A 512 -48.35 10.39 -6.94
N GLN A 513 -49.08 10.26 -5.83
CA GLN A 513 -48.47 10.05 -4.52
C GLN A 513 -47.98 8.60 -4.37
N LEU A 514 -46.72 8.43 -3.97
CA LEU A 514 -46.07 7.13 -3.83
C LEU A 514 -46.12 6.62 -2.39
N LYS A 515 -45.66 7.45 -1.44
CA LYS A 515 -45.55 7.12 -0.02
C LYS A 515 -45.49 8.37 0.86
N THR A 516 -45.66 8.15 2.16
CA THR A 516 -45.41 9.15 3.22
C THR A 516 -44.43 8.57 4.23
N GLU A 517 -43.44 9.35 4.65
CA GLU A 517 -42.46 8.92 5.66
C GLU A 517 -42.50 9.89 6.84
N THR A 518 -42.41 9.37 8.06
CA THR A 518 -42.38 10.18 9.29
C THR A 518 -40.96 10.24 9.85
N GLY A 519 -40.55 11.40 10.35
CA GLY A 519 -39.24 11.58 10.99
C GLY A 519 -38.02 11.48 10.05
N ALA A 520 -38.20 11.72 8.75
CA ALA A 520 -37.08 11.91 7.82
C ALA A 520 -36.21 13.11 8.23
N SER A 521 -34.98 13.19 7.73
CA SER A 521 -34.10 14.34 8.00
C SER A 521 -33.45 14.87 6.74
N SER A 522 -33.24 16.18 6.70
CA SER A 522 -32.51 16.87 5.64
C SER A 522 -31.47 17.75 6.31
N ALA A 523 -30.19 17.61 5.96
CA ALA A 523 -29.08 18.37 6.57
C ALA A 523 -28.27 19.09 5.50
N ALA A 524 -27.96 20.38 5.72
CA ALA A 524 -27.15 21.20 4.83
C ALA A 524 -26.55 22.38 5.61
N ASN A 525 -25.31 22.76 5.29
CA ASN A 525 -24.58 23.88 5.91
C ASN A 525 -24.62 23.90 7.44
N GLY A 526 -24.50 22.72 8.08
CA GLY A 526 -24.54 22.61 9.55
C GLY A 526 -25.93 22.77 10.19
N VAL A 527 -27.00 22.82 9.39
CA VAL A 527 -28.39 22.84 9.88
C VAL A 527 -29.10 21.57 9.47
N THR A 528 -29.81 20.93 10.39
CA THR A 528 -30.62 19.73 10.18
C THR A 528 -32.11 20.03 10.40
N LEU A 529 -32.94 19.66 9.44
CA LEU A 529 -34.40 19.76 9.49
C LEU A 529 -34.99 18.33 9.59
N ALA A 530 -35.64 18.02 10.69
CA ALA A 530 -36.44 16.80 10.80
C ALA A 530 -37.82 17.05 10.18
N CYS A 531 -38.27 16.19 9.28
CA CYS A 531 -39.45 16.39 8.45
C CYS A 531 -40.33 15.13 8.39
N ASP A 532 -41.64 15.30 8.29
CA ASP A 532 -42.52 14.27 7.73
C ASP A 532 -42.66 14.53 6.23
N THR A 533 -42.37 13.55 5.37
CA THR A 533 -42.28 13.71 3.93
C THR A 533 -43.42 13.04 3.16
N VAL A 534 -43.79 13.63 2.03
CA VAL A 534 -44.69 13.06 1.03
C VAL A 534 -43.94 12.94 -0.28
N HIS A 535 -43.89 11.74 -0.84
CA HIS A 535 -43.18 11.39 -2.06
C HIS A 535 -44.17 11.28 -3.21
N SER A 536 -43.87 11.86 -4.36
CA SER A 536 -44.76 11.85 -5.53
C SER A 536 -44.01 11.86 -6.86
N ILE A 537 -44.61 11.29 -7.91
CA ILE A 537 -44.14 11.36 -9.30
C ILE A 537 -45.04 12.27 -10.11
N SER A 538 -44.45 13.09 -10.98
CA SER A 538 -45.18 13.89 -11.95
C SER A 538 -44.41 14.05 -13.26
N LEU A 539 -45.14 14.30 -14.35
CA LEU A 539 -44.54 14.77 -15.59
C LEU A 539 -44.31 16.29 -15.52
N ALA A 540 -43.18 16.74 -16.05
CA ALA A 540 -42.81 18.15 -16.13
C ALA A 540 -42.25 18.50 -17.51
N ASP A 541 -42.07 19.81 -17.77
CA ASP A 541 -41.45 20.34 -19.00
C ASP A 541 -42.11 19.79 -20.28
N VAL A 542 -43.44 19.88 -20.34
CA VAL A 542 -44.25 19.39 -21.49
C VAL A 542 -43.95 17.91 -21.82
N GLY A 543 -43.88 17.07 -20.78
CA GLY A 543 -43.64 15.63 -20.94
C GLY A 543 -42.19 15.27 -21.27
N ARG A 544 -41.23 16.21 -21.16
CA ARG A 544 -39.79 15.94 -21.29
C ARG A 544 -39.16 15.37 -20.03
N LYS A 545 -39.79 15.50 -18.85
CA LYS A 545 -39.21 15.08 -17.57
C LYS A 545 -40.18 14.23 -16.76
N VAL A 546 -39.64 13.19 -16.12
CA VAL A 546 -40.30 12.45 -15.04
C VAL A 546 -39.66 12.88 -13.73
N ASN A 547 -40.39 13.63 -12.91
CA ASN A 547 -39.90 14.18 -11.66
C ASN A 547 -40.32 13.32 -10.46
N TYR A 548 -39.39 13.10 -9.53
CA TYR A 548 -39.65 12.58 -8.21
C TYR A 548 -39.57 13.73 -7.20
N ASN A 549 -40.68 14.02 -6.54
CA ASN A 549 -40.83 15.16 -5.64
C ASN A 549 -41.01 14.67 -4.21
N ILE A 550 -40.23 15.23 -3.29
CA ILE A 550 -40.34 15.02 -1.85
C ILE A 550 -40.72 16.37 -1.24
N LYS A 551 -41.89 16.46 -0.61
CA LYS A 551 -42.28 17.64 0.18
C LYS A 551 -42.23 17.31 1.66
N GLY A 552 -41.59 18.14 2.47
CA GLY A 552 -41.41 17.90 3.90
C GLY A 552 -42.12 18.91 4.77
N THR A 553 -42.88 18.42 5.74
CA THR A 553 -43.34 19.24 6.87
C THR A 553 -42.31 19.17 7.99
N VAL A 554 -41.58 20.26 8.20
CA VAL A 554 -40.53 20.39 9.21
C VAL A 554 -41.15 20.34 10.61
N LYS A 555 -40.61 19.46 11.46
CA LYS A 555 -40.99 19.24 12.86
C LYS A 555 -39.94 19.73 13.85
N LYS A 556 -38.66 19.74 13.48
CA LYS A 556 -37.55 20.17 14.33
C LYS A 556 -36.41 20.75 13.50
N ILE A 557 -35.76 21.79 14.01
CA ILE A 557 -34.56 22.42 13.46
C ILE A 557 -33.41 22.16 14.45
N SER A 558 -32.23 21.80 13.98
CA SER A 558 -31.05 21.58 14.82
C SER A 558 -29.79 22.15 14.17
N PHE A 559 -28.96 22.82 14.95
CA PHE A 559 -27.71 23.43 14.50
C PHE A 559 -26.50 22.62 14.97
N GLY A 560 -25.50 22.52 14.08
CA GLY A 560 -24.22 21.86 14.28
C GLY A 560 -23.06 22.81 13.94
N GLU A 561 -21.96 22.26 13.45
CA GLU A 561 -20.82 23.07 12.97
C GLU A 561 -21.14 23.78 11.66
N MET A 562 -20.98 25.11 11.65
CA MET A 562 -21.32 25.99 10.54
C MET A 562 -20.12 26.82 10.06
N GLU A 563 -20.17 27.26 8.81
CA GLU A 563 -19.27 28.30 8.31
C GLU A 563 -19.93 29.67 8.48
N TRP A 564 -19.24 30.62 9.11
CA TRP A 564 -19.78 31.96 9.36
C TRP A 564 -20.19 32.65 8.05
N GLY A 565 -21.38 33.25 8.01
CA GLY A 565 -21.91 33.89 6.80
C GLY A 565 -22.54 32.95 5.76
N LYS A 566 -22.45 31.61 5.94
CA LYS A 566 -23.04 30.63 5.00
C LYS A 566 -24.28 29.97 5.59
N ALA A 567 -25.41 30.66 5.47
CA ALA A 567 -26.71 30.13 5.88
C ALA A 567 -27.07 28.84 5.12
N ARG A 568 -27.89 27.99 5.74
CA ARG A 568 -28.71 27.04 4.99
C ARG A 568 -29.86 27.79 4.33
N ASP A 569 -30.01 27.63 3.02
CA ASP A 569 -31.22 28.10 2.31
C ASP A 569 -32.22 26.96 2.20
N ALA A 570 -33.40 27.15 2.76
CA ALA A 570 -34.53 26.22 2.67
C ALA A 570 -35.85 27.01 2.66
N GLY A 571 -35.85 28.12 1.93
CA GLY A 571 -36.99 29.03 1.77
C GLY A 571 -37.90 28.71 0.59
N ASP A 572 -37.64 27.62 -0.15
CA ASP A 572 -38.54 27.20 -1.22
C ASP A 572 -39.77 26.44 -0.70
N SER A 573 -40.73 26.16 -1.59
CA SER A 573 -42.03 25.54 -1.25
C SER A 573 -41.98 24.05 -0.91
N THR A 574 -40.83 23.39 -1.02
CA THR A 574 -40.65 21.96 -0.70
C THR A 574 -40.61 21.73 0.82
N TYR A 575 -40.27 22.77 1.58
CA TYR A 575 -40.31 22.76 3.04
C TYR A 575 -41.54 23.51 3.55
N ASN A 576 -42.25 22.89 4.49
CA ASN A 576 -43.34 23.51 5.23
C ASN A 576 -43.01 23.50 6.73
N TYR A 577 -42.77 24.67 7.30
CA TYR A 577 -42.37 24.87 8.68
C TYR A 577 -43.54 24.99 9.66
N ALA A 578 -44.79 24.84 9.21
CA ALA A 578 -45.97 24.87 10.08
C ALA A 578 -45.96 23.78 11.18
N GLY A 579 -45.13 22.74 11.02
CA GLY A 579 -44.90 21.72 12.05
C GLY A 579 -43.96 22.15 13.18
N VAL A 580 -43.21 23.24 13.02
CA VAL A 580 -42.41 23.87 14.08
C VAL A 580 -43.32 24.79 14.86
N THR A 581 -43.97 24.27 15.89
CA THR A 581 -45.06 24.96 16.61
C THR A 581 -44.61 25.83 17.78
N ASN A 582 -43.37 25.67 18.26
CA ASN A 582 -42.78 26.49 19.32
C ASN A 582 -41.24 26.48 19.25
N GLY A 583 -40.61 27.36 20.03
CA GLY A 583 -39.16 27.55 20.01
C GLY A 583 -38.31 26.37 20.53
N ALA A 584 -38.86 25.48 21.36
CA ALA A 584 -38.13 24.31 21.86
C ALA A 584 -37.80 23.28 20.76
N LEU A 585 -38.47 23.40 19.60
CA LEU A 585 -38.20 22.61 18.41
C LEU A 585 -37.03 23.15 17.58
N VAL A 586 -36.38 24.22 18.04
CA VAL A 586 -35.16 24.78 17.44
C VAL A 586 -34.01 24.56 18.40
N ASN A 587 -33.22 23.52 18.13
CA ASN A 587 -32.12 23.09 18.97
C ASN A 587 -30.81 23.76 18.55
N VAL A 588 -30.25 24.58 19.43
CA VAL A 588 -29.00 25.34 19.20
C VAL A 588 -27.81 24.76 19.97
N ASP A 589 -27.99 23.65 20.70
CA ASP A 589 -26.98 23.12 21.62
C ASP A 589 -25.68 22.74 20.90
N GLY A 590 -25.81 22.19 19.69
CA GLY A 590 -24.70 21.77 18.85
C GLY A 590 -24.08 22.86 17.99
N LEU A 591 -24.55 24.12 18.07
CA LEU A 591 -24.04 25.21 17.26
C LEU A 591 -22.55 25.45 17.55
N SER A 592 -21.73 25.33 16.51
CA SER A 592 -20.31 25.69 16.52
C SER A 592 -19.88 26.29 15.17
N PHE A 593 -18.67 26.85 15.08
CA PHE A 593 -18.18 27.52 13.87
C PHE A 593 -16.80 27.01 13.45
N LYS A 594 -16.59 26.81 12.14
CA LYS A 594 -15.31 26.33 11.57
C LYS A 594 -14.13 27.30 11.73
N ASN A 595 -14.41 28.61 11.71
CA ASN A 595 -13.42 29.67 11.87
C ASN A 595 -13.91 30.63 12.97
N PRO A 596 -13.89 30.18 14.25
CA PRO A 596 -14.54 30.89 15.33
C PRO A 596 -13.91 32.27 15.63
N GLN A 597 -12.60 32.43 15.40
CA GLN A 597 -11.90 33.71 15.57
C GLN A 597 -12.36 34.81 14.59
N ALA A 598 -12.96 34.46 13.46
CA ALA A 598 -13.48 35.44 12.49
C ALA A 598 -14.93 35.88 12.78
N VAL A 599 -15.59 35.26 13.76
CA VAL A 599 -16.99 35.51 14.08
C VAL A 599 -17.17 36.91 14.69
N THR A 600 -17.99 37.74 14.05
CA THR A 600 -18.34 39.09 14.50
C THR A 600 -19.70 39.53 13.94
N GLY A 601 -20.50 40.23 14.75
CA GLY A 601 -21.81 40.74 14.35
C GLY A 601 -22.88 39.65 14.19
N THR A 602 -23.79 39.83 13.23
CA THR A 602 -24.94 38.93 12.98
C THR A 602 -24.77 38.13 11.70
N THR A 603 -25.13 36.84 11.73
CA THR A 603 -25.26 35.98 10.55
C THR A 603 -26.61 35.29 10.52
N THR A 604 -27.15 35.06 9.32
CA THR A 604 -28.26 34.12 9.14
C THR A 604 -27.74 32.69 9.24
N LEU A 605 -28.38 31.87 10.07
CA LEU A 605 -28.11 30.44 10.17
C LEU A 605 -29.02 29.64 9.20
N LEU A 606 -30.31 29.99 9.17
CA LEU A 606 -31.31 29.36 8.31
C LEU A 606 -32.19 30.42 7.65
N LYS A 607 -32.35 30.32 6.33
CA LYS A 607 -33.40 31.02 5.58
C LYS A 607 -34.58 30.07 5.38
N ALA A 608 -35.68 30.30 6.09
CA ALA A 608 -36.92 29.55 5.92
C ALA A 608 -37.90 30.35 5.06
N ASN A 609 -39.10 29.80 4.83
CA ASN A 609 -40.19 30.50 4.15
C ASN A 609 -41.26 31.00 5.15
N ASP A 610 -42.31 31.60 4.62
CA ASP A 610 -43.40 32.23 5.38
C ASP A 610 -44.24 31.26 6.22
N THR A 611 -44.08 29.94 6.04
CA THR A 611 -44.73 28.93 6.88
C THR A 611 -44.06 28.76 8.25
N LEU A 612 -42.86 29.32 8.46
CA LEU A 612 -42.21 29.36 9.77
C LEU A 612 -42.81 30.49 10.61
N THR A 613 -43.82 30.14 11.41
CA THR A 613 -44.59 31.12 12.19
C THR A 613 -44.29 31.10 13.70
N ALA A 614 -43.58 30.07 14.19
CA ALA A 614 -43.21 29.99 15.60
C ALA A 614 -42.20 31.08 15.98
N ALA A 615 -42.52 31.86 17.01
CA ALA A 615 -41.58 32.79 17.60
C ALA A 615 -40.49 32.03 18.38
N LEU A 616 -39.22 32.35 18.12
CA LEU A 616 -38.10 32.02 19.01
C LEU A 616 -37.88 33.22 19.92
N SER A 617 -38.05 33.05 21.23
CA SER A 617 -37.50 33.99 22.21
C SER A 617 -35.98 34.04 22.06
N ASP A 618 -35.35 35.19 22.31
CA ASP A 618 -33.89 35.33 22.23
C ASP A 618 -33.22 34.28 23.13
N VAL A 619 -32.51 33.32 22.54
CA VAL A 619 -31.81 32.24 23.26
C VAL A 619 -30.34 32.61 23.35
N GLU A 620 -29.85 32.93 24.55
CA GLU A 620 -28.42 33.12 24.79
C GLU A 620 -27.67 31.81 24.54
N LYS A 621 -26.57 31.88 23.78
CA LYS A 621 -25.75 30.73 23.43
C LYS A 621 -24.27 31.13 23.38
N SER A 622 -23.52 30.57 24.33
CA SER A 622 -22.06 30.56 24.28
C SER A 622 -21.57 29.41 23.40
N VAL A 623 -20.56 29.70 22.57
CA VAL A 623 -19.87 28.73 21.71
C VAL A 623 -18.40 28.71 22.11
N ASP A 624 -17.99 27.67 22.81
CA ASP A 624 -16.59 27.43 23.16
C ASP A 624 -15.84 26.86 21.96
N TYR A 625 -14.57 27.25 21.81
CA TYR A 625 -13.66 26.65 20.84
C TYR A 625 -12.27 26.51 21.45
N THR A 626 -11.62 25.40 21.18
CA THR A 626 -10.35 25.05 21.82
C THR A 626 -9.21 24.94 20.83
N ASN A 627 -8.02 25.34 21.29
CA ASN A 627 -6.73 25.09 20.67
C ASN A 627 -6.58 25.59 19.22
N ALA A 628 -7.14 26.77 18.91
CA ALA A 628 -6.93 27.41 17.62
C ALA A 628 -5.46 27.89 17.53
N SER A 629 -4.75 27.49 16.47
CA SER A 629 -3.41 28.04 16.19
C SER A 629 -3.54 29.50 15.77
N ILE A 630 -2.94 30.39 16.55
CA ILE A 630 -3.00 31.84 16.32
C ILE A 630 -1.65 32.42 15.87
N ALA A 631 -0.55 31.72 16.15
CA ALA A 631 0.78 31.96 15.61
C ALA A 631 1.59 30.66 15.66
N SER A 632 2.78 30.65 15.05
CA SER A 632 3.68 29.50 15.15
C SER A 632 4.03 29.24 16.62
N GLY A 633 3.70 28.04 17.11
CA GLY A 633 3.93 27.65 18.50
C GLY A 633 2.99 28.26 19.53
N VAL A 634 1.93 28.97 19.12
CA VAL A 634 0.95 29.56 20.04
C VAL A 634 -0.46 29.07 19.72
N THR A 635 -1.14 28.56 20.72
CA THR A 635 -2.55 28.14 20.63
C THR A 635 -3.43 28.92 21.60
N MET A 636 -4.71 29.02 21.25
CA MET A 636 -5.69 29.80 21.99
C MET A 636 -6.99 29.02 22.18
N ASP A 637 -7.50 29.04 23.41
CA ASP A 637 -8.87 28.68 23.73
C ASP A 637 -9.72 29.96 23.80
N GLY A 638 -10.98 29.89 23.36
CA GLY A 638 -11.86 31.04 23.37
C GLY A 638 -13.34 30.71 23.48
N VAL A 639 -14.15 31.74 23.70
CA VAL A 639 -15.60 31.66 23.85
C VAL A 639 -16.27 32.80 23.08
N ILE A 640 -17.22 32.44 22.21
CA ILE A 640 -18.11 33.39 21.55
C ILE A 640 -19.37 33.49 22.39
N LEU A 641 -19.69 34.69 22.87
CA LEU A 641 -20.95 35.01 23.51
C LEU A 641 -21.90 35.57 22.45
N GLY A 642 -23.15 35.13 22.44
CA GLY A 642 -24.14 35.62 21.51
C GLY A 642 -25.53 35.07 21.77
N SER A 643 -26.45 35.31 20.84
CA SER A 643 -27.82 34.81 20.92
C SER A 643 -28.38 34.38 19.58
N VAL A 644 -29.27 33.39 19.59
CA VAL A 644 -30.05 32.95 18.43
C VAL A 644 -31.44 33.57 18.49
N LYS A 645 -31.90 34.13 17.38
CA LYS A 645 -33.19 34.82 17.27
C LYS A 645 -33.92 34.49 15.97
N HIS A 646 -35.26 34.48 16.02
CA HIS A 646 -36.12 34.49 14.84
C HIS A 646 -36.32 35.93 14.34
N ASN A 647 -35.96 36.22 13.08
CA ASN A 647 -36.10 37.53 12.44
C ASN A 647 -36.72 37.39 11.04
N GLY A 648 -37.97 37.84 10.87
CA GLY A 648 -38.71 37.62 9.62
C GLY A 648 -38.95 36.13 9.37
N ASN A 649 -38.43 35.60 8.27
CA ASN A 649 -38.46 34.15 7.95
C ASN A 649 -37.11 33.46 8.29
N ASN A 650 -36.18 34.16 8.93
CA ASN A 650 -34.81 33.68 9.14
C ASN A 650 -34.53 33.37 10.61
N ILE A 651 -33.68 32.38 10.85
CA ILE A 651 -33.04 32.19 12.15
C ILE A 651 -31.64 32.77 12.07
N GLU A 652 -31.31 33.71 12.95
CA GLU A 652 -30.06 34.45 12.97
C GLU A 652 -29.30 34.21 14.28
N TYR A 653 -27.97 34.24 14.22
CA TYR A 653 -27.09 34.30 15.39
C TYR A 653 -26.38 35.65 15.41
N THR A 654 -26.41 36.31 16.57
CA THR A 654 -25.68 37.56 16.80
C THR A 654 -24.60 37.33 17.84
N ALA A 655 -23.33 37.42 17.43
CA ALA A 655 -22.19 37.42 18.32
C ALA A 655 -22.08 38.79 19.02
N THR A 656 -22.16 38.79 20.35
CA THR A 656 -22.03 39.99 21.19
C THR A 656 -20.61 40.19 21.69
N ALA A 657 -19.84 39.11 21.86
CA ALA A 657 -18.42 39.16 22.21
C ALA A 657 -17.73 37.88 21.74
N ASN A 658 -16.41 37.96 21.53
CA ASN A 658 -15.57 36.81 21.26
C ASN A 658 -14.30 37.00 22.10
N ASN A 659 -14.07 36.13 23.08
CA ASN A 659 -13.04 36.35 24.10
C ASN A 659 -12.08 35.16 24.13
N ALA A 660 -10.78 35.43 24.17
CA ALA A 660 -9.79 34.42 24.50
C ALA A 660 -9.90 34.08 25.99
N SER A 661 -9.89 32.78 26.32
CA SER A 661 -9.88 32.30 27.69
C SER A 661 -8.48 31.89 28.15
N LYS A 662 -7.65 31.35 27.25
CA LYS A 662 -6.27 30.95 27.52
C LYS A 662 -5.40 31.04 26.28
N LEU A 663 -4.17 31.53 26.42
CA LEU A 663 -3.08 31.39 25.45
C LEU A 663 -2.03 30.41 25.97
N THR A 664 -1.59 29.48 25.14
CA THR A 664 -0.56 28.50 25.46
C THR A 664 0.62 28.65 24.50
N PHE A 665 1.83 28.81 25.05
CA PHE A 665 3.07 29.04 24.31
C PHE A 665 3.96 27.79 24.36
N GLY A 666 4.33 27.28 23.18
CA GLY A 666 5.26 26.17 22.97
C GLY A 666 6.53 26.64 22.27
N ASN A 667 6.83 26.08 21.09
CA ASN A 667 8.00 26.46 20.27
C ASN A 667 7.79 27.78 19.54
N VAL A 668 8.31 28.87 20.10
CA VAL A 668 8.17 30.22 19.54
C VAL A 668 9.52 30.78 19.11
N GLU A 669 9.51 31.65 18.11
CA GLU A 669 10.70 32.37 17.70
C GLU A 669 11.05 33.45 18.72
N TRP A 670 12.29 33.51 19.20
CA TRP A 670 12.76 34.66 19.95
C TRP A 670 12.96 35.86 19.02
N LYS A 671 12.40 37.02 19.38
CA LYS A 671 12.55 38.26 18.62
C LYS A 671 13.20 39.33 19.48
N ASP A 672 14.41 39.76 19.10
CA ASP A 672 15.10 40.88 19.75
C ASP A 672 14.39 42.23 19.54
N SER A 673 13.53 42.33 18.53
CA SER A 673 12.70 43.51 18.29
C SER A 673 11.35 43.12 17.68
N GLY A 674 10.31 43.91 17.98
CA GLY A 674 8.94 43.62 17.58
C GLY A 674 8.21 42.71 18.57
N MET A 675 7.15 42.04 18.09
CA MET A 675 6.30 41.16 18.88
C MET A 675 6.05 39.84 18.15
N LEU A 676 5.78 38.77 18.91
CA LEU A 676 5.42 37.47 18.34
C LEU A 676 4.03 37.54 17.70
N ILE A 677 3.06 38.15 18.38
CA ILE A 677 1.70 38.42 17.90
C ILE A 677 1.40 39.91 18.02
N ASP A 678 0.92 40.55 16.96
CA ASP A 678 0.43 41.93 16.99
C ASP A 678 -1.09 41.98 17.04
N HIS A 679 -1.65 41.95 18.25
CA HIS A 679 -3.10 41.91 18.43
C HIS A 679 -3.82 43.19 17.98
N ASN A 680 -3.08 44.28 17.76
CA ASN A 680 -3.68 45.52 17.23
C ASN A 680 -4.05 45.40 15.76
N THR A 681 -3.44 44.46 15.04
CA THR A 681 -3.66 44.24 13.59
C THR A 681 -4.16 42.83 13.29
N GLU A 682 -3.87 41.86 14.15
CA GLU A 682 -4.26 40.46 14.03
C GLU A 682 -5.30 40.08 15.09
N LEU A 683 -6.28 39.25 14.69
CA LEU A 683 -7.32 38.74 15.59
C LEU A 683 -8.15 39.82 16.29
N THR A 684 -8.28 41.01 15.72
CA THR A 684 -8.97 42.18 16.33
C THR A 684 -10.44 41.94 16.71
N ASN A 685 -11.04 40.83 16.26
CA ASN A 685 -12.39 40.41 16.64
C ASN A 685 -12.45 39.61 17.94
N VAL A 686 -11.31 39.11 18.44
CA VAL A 686 -11.20 38.34 19.68
C VAL A 686 -10.60 39.25 20.75
N SER A 687 -11.19 39.39 21.92
CA SER A 687 -10.59 40.13 23.03
C SER A 687 -9.67 39.22 23.85
N PHE A 688 -8.41 39.61 24.04
CA PHE A 688 -7.47 38.88 24.92
C PHE A 688 -7.53 39.31 26.39
N ASN A 689 -8.29 40.37 26.69
CA ASN A 689 -8.39 40.94 28.02
C ASN A 689 -8.89 39.90 29.05
N GLY A 690 -8.06 39.60 30.05
CA GLY A 690 -8.35 38.63 31.11
C GLY A 690 -8.02 37.16 30.77
N ALA A 691 -7.49 36.86 29.59
CA ALA A 691 -7.09 35.50 29.22
C ALA A 691 -5.95 34.98 30.10
N ALA A 692 -5.98 33.70 30.46
CA ALA A 692 -4.86 33.03 31.13
C ALA A 692 -3.69 32.84 30.15
N VAL A 693 -2.47 32.77 30.68
CA VAL A 693 -1.24 32.62 29.88
C VAL A 693 -0.44 31.44 30.41
N ASP A 694 -0.10 30.50 29.54
CA ASP A 694 0.69 29.32 29.90
C ASP A 694 1.98 29.26 29.09
N THR A 695 3.09 29.53 29.78
CA THR A 695 4.45 29.43 29.25
C THR A 695 5.21 28.30 29.91
N SER A 696 4.54 27.31 30.51
CA SER A 696 5.20 26.23 31.27
C SER A 696 6.14 25.38 30.40
N ASN A 697 5.84 25.29 29.10
CA ASN A 697 6.60 24.54 28.10
C ASN A 697 7.09 25.46 26.96
N ILE A 698 7.37 26.74 27.26
CA ILE A 698 7.86 27.67 26.24
C ILE A 698 9.29 27.31 25.84
N ASN A 699 9.54 27.22 24.54
CA ASN A 699 10.85 26.99 23.95
C ASN A 699 11.15 28.06 22.92
N PHE A 700 12.32 28.67 23.03
CA PHE A 700 12.75 29.72 22.14
C PHE A 700 13.63 29.17 21.03
N THR A 701 13.24 29.51 19.80
CA THR A 701 14.00 29.25 18.58
C THR A 701 14.66 30.54 18.09
N ASN A 702 15.58 30.43 17.13
CA ASN A 702 16.33 31.58 16.60
C ASN A 702 17.19 32.32 17.65
N ILE A 703 17.64 31.58 18.68
CA ILE A 703 18.59 32.06 19.67
C ILE A 703 19.47 30.90 20.11
N LYS A 704 20.75 31.18 20.39
CA LYS A 704 21.70 30.18 20.90
C LYS A 704 21.79 30.21 22.41
N GLU A 705 21.75 31.40 23.00
CA GLU A 705 21.74 31.61 24.45
C GLU A 705 20.95 32.87 24.76
N LEU A 706 20.19 32.85 25.84
CA LEU A 706 19.45 33.99 26.33
C LEU A 706 20.17 34.61 27.52
N GLU A 707 20.77 35.78 27.33
CA GLU A 707 21.38 36.53 28.43
C GLU A 707 20.34 36.88 29.51
N ALA A 708 20.80 37.01 30.75
CA ALA A 708 19.98 37.48 31.85
C ALA A 708 19.40 38.89 31.56
N ASN A 709 18.16 39.14 31.98
CA ASN A 709 17.44 40.40 31.77
C ASN A 709 17.06 40.73 30.31
N LYS A 710 17.01 39.74 29.43
CA LYS A 710 16.48 39.90 28.07
C LYS A 710 14.95 39.87 28.11
N GLU A 711 14.35 40.69 27.27
CA GLU A 711 12.89 40.81 27.15
C GLU A 711 12.45 40.60 25.72
N MET A 712 11.30 39.96 25.57
CA MET A 712 10.59 39.80 24.30
C MET A 712 9.12 40.08 24.52
N THR A 713 8.49 40.81 23.58
CA THR A 713 7.03 40.95 23.59
C THR A 713 6.39 39.72 22.94
N LEU A 714 5.71 38.89 23.74
CA LEU A 714 4.94 37.74 23.25
C LEU A 714 3.67 38.20 22.52
N VAL A 715 2.96 39.19 23.07
CA VAL A 715 1.77 39.74 22.43
C VAL A 715 1.76 41.25 22.63
N GLY A 716 1.80 42.01 21.55
CA GLY A 716 1.52 43.45 21.63
C GLY A 716 0.01 43.70 21.57
N GLY A 717 -0.47 44.64 22.37
CA GLY A 717 -1.90 44.97 22.44
C GLY A 717 -2.76 43.91 23.13
N PHE A 718 -2.22 43.11 24.06
CA PHE A 718 -2.93 42.08 24.83
C PHE A 718 -4.19 42.62 25.56
N GLY A 719 -4.13 43.86 26.05
CA GLY A 719 -5.22 44.51 26.78
C GLY A 719 -4.79 45.00 28.16
N ASP A 720 -5.76 45.33 29.01
CA ASP A 720 -5.52 45.98 30.31
C ASP A 720 -5.34 44.98 31.47
N THR A 721 -5.82 43.74 31.30
CA THR A 721 -5.78 42.70 32.33
C THR A 721 -5.33 41.36 31.74
N VAL A 722 -4.60 40.58 32.54
CA VAL A 722 -4.19 39.21 32.24
C VAL A 722 -4.71 38.29 33.34
N GLY A 723 -5.13 37.07 32.96
CA GLY A 723 -5.51 36.02 33.90
C GLY A 723 -4.29 35.41 34.60
N THR A 724 -4.44 34.18 35.08
CA THR A 724 -3.33 33.44 35.69
C THR A 724 -2.22 33.20 34.67
N ILE A 725 -0.97 33.52 35.06
CA ILE A 725 0.23 33.19 34.29
C ILE A 725 0.90 31.97 34.91
N THR A 726 1.18 30.93 34.12
CA THR A 726 1.88 29.71 34.52
C THR A 726 3.18 29.52 33.75
N GLY A 727 4.18 28.94 34.41
CA GLY A 727 5.51 28.70 33.83
C GLY A 727 6.57 29.66 34.38
N THR A 728 7.71 29.10 34.79
CA THR A 728 8.86 29.86 35.32
C THR A 728 10.19 29.46 34.67
N LYS A 729 10.15 28.55 33.70
CA LYS A 729 11.31 28.04 32.97
C LYS A 729 11.06 28.17 31.48
N TYR A 730 12.13 28.32 30.73
CA TYR A 730 12.14 28.24 29.28
C TYR A 730 13.22 27.28 28.83
N MET A 731 13.08 26.77 27.62
CA MET A 731 14.11 25.98 26.95
C MET A 731 14.61 26.69 25.70
N VAL A 732 15.83 26.35 25.30
CA VAL A 732 16.41 26.72 24.03
C VAL A 732 16.86 25.42 23.40
N GLY A 733 16.09 24.95 22.42
CA GLY A 733 16.36 23.69 21.76
C GLY A 733 16.27 22.47 22.69
N SER A 734 17.13 21.49 22.45
CA SER A 734 17.29 20.26 23.27
C SER A 734 18.44 20.36 24.28
N THR A 735 19.19 21.46 24.25
CA THR A 735 20.48 21.63 24.94
C THR A 735 20.35 22.42 26.22
N LEU A 736 19.72 23.59 26.19
CA LEU A 736 19.76 24.56 27.30
C LEU A 736 18.38 24.81 27.93
N GLN A 737 18.36 25.09 29.22
CA GLN A 737 17.19 25.57 29.96
C GLN A 737 17.56 26.79 30.81
N GLY A 738 16.58 27.66 31.08
CA GLY A 738 16.76 28.81 31.96
C GLY A 738 15.49 29.18 32.71
N GLU A 739 15.59 30.12 33.66
CA GLU A 739 14.45 30.67 34.37
C GLU A 739 13.98 32.00 33.76
N GLY A 740 12.66 32.17 33.63
CA GLY A 740 12.03 33.36 33.08
C GLY A 740 10.54 33.36 33.35
N LYS A 741 9.87 34.50 33.14
CA LYS A 741 8.43 34.62 33.35
C LYS A 741 7.77 35.57 32.38
N ALA A 742 6.52 35.28 32.02
CA ALA A 742 5.66 36.24 31.35
C ALA A 742 5.01 37.19 32.38
N SER A 743 4.82 38.46 31.98
CA SER A 743 4.08 39.46 32.73
C SER A 743 3.46 40.50 31.79
N LEU A 744 2.33 41.08 32.21
CA LEU A 744 1.71 42.19 31.50
C LEU A 744 2.43 43.49 31.85
N GLU A 745 2.97 44.18 30.85
CA GLU A 745 3.63 45.48 30.97
C GLU A 745 2.95 46.50 30.06
N GLY A 746 2.24 47.46 30.65
CA GLY A 746 1.31 48.30 29.89
C GLY A 746 0.22 47.44 29.25
N SER A 747 0.05 47.56 27.93
CA SER A 747 -0.88 46.73 27.15
C SER A 747 -0.24 45.51 26.51
N ASN A 748 1.02 45.17 26.84
CA ASN A 748 1.79 44.14 26.15
C ASN A 748 2.11 42.97 27.09
N LEU A 749 1.98 41.74 26.60
CA LEU A 749 2.46 40.56 27.29
C LEU A 749 3.95 40.36 26.98
N VAL A 750 4.81 40.51 27.97
CA VAL A 750 6.27 40.46 27.84
C VAL A 750 6.82 39.24 28.58
N PHE A 751 7.72 38.50 27.94
CA PHE A 751 8.53 37.47 28.59
C PHE A 751 9.89 38.05 28.97
N ARG A 752 10.29 37.92 30.24
CA ARG A 752 11.59 38.39 30.75
C ARG A 752 12.39 37.22 31.33
N THR A 753 13.64 37.07 30.89
CA THR A 753 14.60 36.11 31.47
C THR A 753 15.08 36.59 32.83
N ASP A 754 15.34 35.68 33.77
CA ASP A 754 15.77 36.07 35.11
C ASP A 754 17.18 36.72 35.10
N THR A 755 17.39 37.60 36.07
CA THR A 755 18.48 38.55 36.25
C THR A 755 19.85 37.95 36.57
N THR A 756 19.95 36.63 36.76
CA THR A 756 21.19 35.97 37.20
C THR A 756 21.74 35.07 36.10
N ALA A 757 22.91 35.41 35.55
CA ALA A 757 23.57 34.65 34.48
C ALA A 757 23.79 33.16 34.82
N GLY A 758 23.90 32.80 36.11
CA GLY A 758 24.05 31.42 36.57
C GLY A 758 22.78 30.57 36.58
N LYS A 759 21.64 31.06 36.05
CA LYS A 759 20.39 30.30 35.94
C LYS A 759 20.19 29.63 34.59
N ILE A 760 21.13 29.80 33.66
CA ILE A 760 21.16 29.04 32.41
C ILE A 760 21.95 27.76 32.69
N GLU A 761 21.35 26.62 32.43
CA GLU A 761 21.91 25.30 32.68
C GLU A 761 21.70 24.41 31.46
N VAL A 762 22.56 23.41 31.27
CA VAL A 762 22.30 22.33 30.32
C VAL A 762 21.10 21.51 30.79
N GLN A 763 20.28 21.05 29.86
CA GLN A 763 19.15 20.19 30.17
C GLN A 763 19.64 18.81 30.63
N GLU A 764 19.01 18.22 31.64
CA GLU A 764 19.41 16.94 32.23
C GLU A 764 19.42 15.78 31.20
N GLN A 765 18.56 15.86 30.18
CA GLN A 765 18.52 14.89 29.09
C GLN A 765 19.81 14.79 28.26
N THR A 766 20.64 15.85 28.25
CA THR A 766 21.93 15.85 27.52
C THR A 766 22.89 14.79 28.05
N HIS A 767 22.78 14.38 29.32
CA HIS A 767 23.56 13.27 29.90
C HIS A 767 23.36 11.95 29.15
N ASN A 768 22.22 11.75 28.49
CA ASN A 768 21.98 10.55 27.70
C ASN A 768 22.98 10.40 26.55
N THR A 769 23.47 11.51 26.00
CA THR A 769 24.42 11.50 24.87
C THR A 769 25.79 10.94 25.29
N VAL A 770 26.33 11.39 26.42
CA VAL A 770 27.59 10.86 26.98
C VAL A 770 27.44 9.47 27.58
N MET A 771 26.23 9.05 27.97
CA MET A 771 25.97 7.65 28.31
C MET A 771 25.98 6.74 27.08
N SER A 772 25.48 7.19 25.92
CA SER A 772 25.58 6.44 24.67
C SER A 772 27.04 6.26 24.22
N GLU A 773 27.88 7.27 24.45
CA GLU A 773 29.33 7.20 24.23
C GLU A 773 30.01 6.10 25.05
N GLU A 774 29.67 5.99 26.35
CA GLU A 774 30.14 4.90 27.21
C GLU A 774 29.70 3.53 26.70
N VAL A 775 28.49 3.40 26.12
CA VAL A 775 28.08 2.15 25.48
C VAL A 775 28.95 1.81 24.28
N GLY A 776 29.24 2.81 23.44
CA GLY A 776 30.15 2.64 22.31
C GLY A 776 31.49 2.08 22.78
N MET A 777 32.06 2.63 23.85
CA MET A 777 33.29 2.11 24.46
C MET A 777 33.10 0.71 25.05
N ASP A 778 32.03 0.45 25.80
CA ASP A 778 31.74 -0.88 26.37
C ASP A 778 31.62 -1.95 25.28
N THR A 779 31.04 -1.64 24.11
CA THR A 779 30.96 -2.62 23.01
C THR A 779 32.33 -2.95 22.42
N ILE A 780 33.24 -1.98 22.38
CA ILE A 780 34.65 -2.16 22.01
C ILE A 780 35.35 -3.02 23.08
N ASP A 781 35.15 -2.73 24.37
CA ASP A 781 35.71 -3.50 25.49
C ASP A 781 35.27 -4.96 25.49
N ILE A 782 34.01 -5.28 25.16
CA ILE A 782 33.57 -6.69 25.01
C ILE A 782 34.37 -7.40 23.91
N GLY A 783 34.81 -6.68 22.87
CA GLY A 783 35.67 -7.21 21.82
C GLY A 783 37.00 -7.78 22.36
N ASP A 784 37.49 -7.31 23.51
CA ASP A 784 38.71 -7.84 24.13
C ASP A 784 38.58 -9.33 24.45
N ASP A 785 37.43 -9.79 24.94
CA ASP A 785 37.20 -11.22 25.22
C ASP A 785 37.22 -12.08 23.94
N PHE A 786 36.83 -11.51 22.80
CA PHE A 786 36.86 -12.18 21.49
C PHE A 786 38.28 -12.26 20.94
N ILE A 787 39.09 -11.22 21.15
CA ILE A 787 40.51 -11.21 20.79
C ILE A 787 41.27 -12.24 21.64
N LEU A 788 41.02 -12.29 22.94
CA LEU A 788 41.59 -13.32 23.82
C LEU A 788 41.20 -14.74 23.38
N ALA A 789 39.94 -14.94 22.96
CA ALA A 789 39.49 -16.22 22.43
C ALA A 789 40.22 -16.59 21.12
N ALA A 790 40.50 -15.61 20.25
CA ALA A 790 41.28 -15.82 19.03
C ALA A 790 42.75 -16.14 19.32
N GLU A 791 43.36 -15.49 20.31
CA GLU A 791 44.71 -15.81 20.79
C GLU A 791 44.78 -17.25 21.32
N ASP A 792 43.87 -17.62 22.22
CA ASP A 792 43.82 -18.97 22.79
C ASP A 792 43.51 -20.04 21.71
N GLY A 793 42.60 -19.72 20.77
CA GLY A 793 42.19 -20.61 19.69
C GLY A 793 43.29 -20.88 18.67
N LEU A 794 44.02 -19.85 18.24
CA LEU A 794 45.17 -19.98 17.33
C LEU A 794 46.36 -20.67 18.01
N GLY A 795 46.48 -20.53 19.34
CA GLY A 795 47.56 -21.14 20.12
C GLY A 795 47.34 -22.60 20.51
N HIS A 796 46.13 -23.13 20.40
CA HIS A 796 45.85 -24.50 20.83
C HIS A 796 46.49 -25.52 19.87
N THR A 797 47.27 -26.49 20.39
CA THR A 797 48.03 -27.43 19.53
C THR A 797 47.14 -28.27 18.61
N ALA A 798 45.90 -28.58 19.03
CA ALA A 798 44.93 -29.31 18.22
C ALA A 798 44.39 -28.51 17.00
N ASN A 799 44.64 -27.20 16.98
CA ASN A 799 44.07 -26.23 16.03
C ASN A 799 45.07 -25.77 14.95
N VAL A 800 46.27 -26.35 14.95
CA VAL A 800 47.38 -25.96 14.09
C VAL A 800 47.62 -27.07 13.08
N GLY A 801 47.57 -26.72 11.78
CA GLY A 801 47.87 -27.62 10.68
C GLY A 801 49.32 -28.11 10.71
N ALA A 802 49.64 -29.14 9.93
CA ALA A 802 51.00 -29.69 9.88
C ALA A 802 52.04 -28.67 9.38
N ASP A 803 51.59 -27.64 8.67
CA ASP A 803 52.37 -26.50 8.16
C ASP A 803 52.52 -25.33 9.17
N GLY A 804 51.86 -25.44 10.33
CA GLY A 804 51.85 -24.43 11.38
C GLY A 804 50.75 -23.36 11.22
N ILE A 805 49.90 -23.44 10.19
CA ILE A 805 48.81 -22.49 9.96
C ILE A 805 47.60 -22.86 10.84
N ALA A 806 46.97 -21.85 11.44
CA ALA A 806 45.72 -21.99 12.20
C ALA A 806 44.69 -20.95 11.74
N SER A 807 43.42 -21.36 11.70
CA SER A 807 42.29 -20.47 11.41
C SER A 807 41.23 -20.59 12.50
N PHE A 808 40.78 -19.45 13.01
CA PHE A 808 39.86 -19.39 14.15
C PHE A 808 38.69 -18.47 13.84
N ALA A 809 37.49 -18.88 14.22
CA ALA A 809 36.32 -18.01 14.21
C ALA A 809 35.53 -18.21 15.50
N THR A 810 35.07 -17.13 16.11
CA THR A 810 34.11 -17.21 17.21
C THR A 810 33.06 -16.13 17.06
N MET A 811 31.84 -16.48 17.47
CA MET A 811 30.73 -15.55 17.57
C MET A 811 30.00 -15.76 18.90
N GLY A 812 29.46 -14.69 19.44
CA GLY A 812 28.78 -14.72 20.72
C GLY A 812 28.02 -13.44 20.95
N GLY A 813 27.34 -13.38 22.09
CA GLY A 813 26.59 -12.20 22.47
C GLY A 813 26.32 -12.18 23.96
N GLY A 814 25.78 -11.07 24.44
CA GLY A 814 25.51 -10.89 25.85
C GLY A 814 24.54 -9.77 26.13
N ALA A 815 24.10 -9.73 27.38
CA ALA A 815 23.34 -8.62 27.95
C ALA A 815 24.11 -8.11 29.16
N MET A 816 24.44 -6.82 29.14
CA MET A 816 25.20 -6.16 30.21
C MET A 816 24.52 -4.88 30.64
N ARG A 817 24.59 -4.61 31.94
CA ARG A 817 24.28 -3.32 32.56
C ARG A 817 25.59 -2.69 33.02
N GLN A 818 25.79 -1.44 32.62
CA GLN A 818 26.92 -0.62 33.02
C GLN A 818 26.44 0.56 33.88
N GLU A 819 27.09 0.77 35.03
CA GLU A 819 26.82 1.93 35.90
C GLU A 819 27.58 3.16 35.39
N THR A 820 26.86 4.23 35.03
CA THR A 820 27.41 5.47 34.41
C THR A 820 27.13 6.74 35.23
N GLY A 821 26.60 6.60 36.45
CA GLY A 821 25.96 7.68 37.22
C GLY A 821 24.43 7.57 37.25
N SER A 822 23.84 6.86 36.27
CA SER A 822 22.48 6.32 36.38
C SER A 822 22.45 4.84 35.97
N HIS A 823 22.47 4.48 34.69
CA HIS A 823 23.01 3.21 34.13
C HIS A 823 22.60 3.06 32.66
N VAL A 824 23.28 2.16 31.94
CA VAL A 824 22.90 1.76 30.58
C VAL A 824 22.79 0.25 30.48
N ASP A 825 21.74 -0.23 29.81
CA ASP A 825 21.55 -1.64 29.49
C ASP A 825 21.87 -1.87 28.01
N ALA A 826 22.87 -2.70 27.72
CA ALA A 826 23.34 -3.03 26.38
C ALA A 826 23.16 -4.53 26.07
N ARG A 827 22.81 -4.85 24.82
CA ARG A 827 22.73 -6.21 24.29
C ARG A 827 23.51 -6.31 23.01
N THR A 828 24.55 -7.14 22.99
CA THR A 828 25.52 -7.19 21.90
C THR A 828 25.59 -8.56 21.25
N TRP A 829 26.01 -8.57 19.98
CA TRP A 829 26.46 -9.71 19.21
C TRP A 829 27.80 -9.35 18.58
N ASN A 830 28.82 -10.15 18.84
CA ASN A 830 30.19 -9.93 18.40
C ASN A 830 30.71 -11.17 17.68
N ALA A 831 31.57 -10.96 16.69
CA ALA A 831 32.26 -12.00 15.96
C ALA A 831 33.69 -11.57 15.59
N ILE A 832 34.59 -12.54 15.61
CA ILE A 832 35.98 -12.36 15.19
C ILE A 832 36.40 -13.55 14.33
N ILE A 833 37.18 -13.27 13.29
CA ILE A 833 37.83 -14.27 12.45
C ILE A 833 39.32 -13.95 12.45
N ALA A 834 40.15 -14.95 12.75
CA ALA A 834 41.58 -14.80 12.85
C ALA A 834 42.32 -15.88 12.05
N LEU A 835 43.42 -15.47 11.42
CA LEU A 835 44.35 -16.33 10.71
C LEU A 835 45.75 -16.12 11.29
N GLY A 836 46.41 -17.21 11.66
CA GLY A 836 47.69 -17.13 12.34
C GLY A 836 48.63 -18.29 12.02
N HIS A 837 49.84 -18.18 12.55
CA HIS A 837 50.88 -19.19 12.42
C HIS A 837 51.51 -19.47 13.78
N LYS A 838 51.64 -20.75 14.13
CA LYS A 838 52.34 -21.22 15.33
C LYS A 838 53.68 -21.84 14.97
N ASN A 839 54.75 -21.28 15.53
CA ASN A 839 56.09 -21.82 15.43
C ASN A 839 56.49 -22.50 16.72
N ASP A 840 56.41 -23.83 16.75
CA ASP A 840 56.87 -24.60 17.90
C ASP A 840 58.37 -24.92 17.83
N LYS A 841 59.12 -24.57 18.89
CA LYS A 841 60.56 -24.82 19.04
C LYS A 841 60.81 -25.61 20.32
N GLU A 842 61.98 -26.24 20.43
CA GLU A 842 62.35 -27.10 21.58
C GLU A 842 62.16 -26.45 22.96
N LYS A 843 62.32 -25.12 23.08
CA LYS A 843 62.26 -24.38 24.36
C LYS A 843 61.08 -23.42 24.49
N CYS A 844 60.41 -23.07 23.41
CA CYS A 844 59.33 -22.07 23.37
C CYS A 844 58.46 -22.24 22.13
N SER A 845 57.22 -21.77 22.19
CA SER A 845 56.36 -21.51 21.03
C SER A 845 56.20 -20.01 20.81
N PHE A 846 56.02 -19.62 19.55
CA PHE A 846 55.66 -18.27 19.16
C PHE A 846 54.50 -18.32 18.16
N GLU A 847 53.43 -17.62 18.48
CA GLU A 847 52.17 -17.55 17.75
C GLU A 847 51.93 -16.10 17.36
N TYR A 848 51.49 -15.88 16.12
CA TYR A 848 51.11 -14.56 15.65
C TYR A 848 50.05 -14.68 14.57
N GLY A 849 49.20 -13.66 14.45
CA GLY A 849 48.13 -13.67 13.47
C GLY A 849 47.54 -12.29 13.23
N ALA A 850 46.66 -12.24 12.24
CA ALA A 850 45.82 -11.09 11.95
C ALA A 850 44.36 -11.49 12.12
N PHE A 851 43.52 -10.53 12.50
CA PHE A 851 42.10 -10.76 12.69
C PHE A 851 41.25 -9.62 12.14
N PHE A 852 40.00 -9.94 11.86
CA PHE A 852 38.91 -9.01 11.61
C PHE A 852 37.86 -9.18 12.71
N GLU A 853 37.38 -8.09 13.26
CA GLU A 853 36.36 -8.03 14.30
C GLU A 853 35.14 -7.24 13.84
N TYR A 854 33.96 -7.69 14.27
CA TYR A 854 32.70 -6.98 14.07
C TYR A 854 31.80 -7.20 15.28
N GLY A 855 31.19 -6.15 15.78
CA GLY A 855 30.15 -6.24 16.81
C GLY A 855 29.00 -5.30 16.52
N ARG A 856 27.80 -5.68 16.94
CA ARG A 856 26.64 -4.77 16.99
C ARG A 856 25.88 -4.96 18.28
N GLY A 857 25.20 -3.93 18.74
CA GLY A 857 24.30 -4.01 19.86
C GLY A 857 23.24 -2.93 19.88
N ASN A 858 22.23 -3.16 20.70
CA ASN A 858 21.23 -2.16 21.03
C ASN A 858 21.38 -1.81 22.51
N TYR A 859 21.09 -0.57 22.87
CA TYR A 859 21.16 -0.11 24.25
C TYR A 859 19.99 0.78 24.64
N THR A 860 19.77 0.86 25.95
CA THR A 860 18.80 1.76 26.56
C THR A 860 19.49 2.53 27.68
N THR A 861 19.57 3.85 27.53
CA THR A 861 20.08 4.75 28.56
C THR A 861 18.97 5.07 29.56
N HIS A 862 19.33 5.05 30.85
CA HIS A 862 18.43 5.42 31.94
C HIS A 862 19.05 6.62 32.66
N ASN A 863 18.32 7.75 32.74
CA ASN A 863 18.70 8.93 33.51
C ASN A 863 17.49 9.53 34.24
N GLY A 864 17.15 8.98 35.40
CA GLY A 864 15.93 9.38 36.11
C GLY A 864 14.67 9.09 35.27
N ASP A 865 13.84 10.09 35.03
CA ASP A 865 12.66 10.00 34.15
C ASP A 865 13.00 10.11 32.66
N GLN A 866 14.26 10.44 32.32
CA GLN A 866 14.73 10.54 30.93
C GLN A 866 15.27 9.17 30.49
N ARG A 867 14.71 8.65 29.40
CA ARG A 867 15.14 7.38 28.79
C ARG A 867 15.48 7.61 27.33
N GLY A 868 16.59 7.04 26.87
CA GLY A 868 16.96 6.97 25.46
C GLY A 868 17.14 5.53 24.99
N ASP A 869 16.89 5.27 23.72
CA ASP A 869 17.18 3.98 23.08
C ASP A 869 18.08 4.22 21.86
N GLY A 870 19.03 3.33 21.62
CA GLY A 870 19.96 3.45 20.49
C GLY A 870 20.55 2.12 20.07
N SER A 871 21.30 2.15 18.98
CA SER A 871 22.05 1.01 18.47
C SER A 871 23.44 1.42 18.04
N THR A 872 24.41 0.56 18.32
CA THR A 872 25.81 0.78 17.96
C THR A 872 26.37 -0.43 17.24
N TYR A 873 27.31 -0.22 16.33
CA TYR A 873 28.11 -1.29 15.76
C TYR A 873 29.55 -0.83 15.53
N TYR A 874 30.49 -1.76 15.60
CA TYR A 874 31.89 -1.51 15.29
C TYR A 874 32.40 -2.54 14.30
N ALA A 875 33.35 -2.12 13.47
CA ALA A 875 34.11 -2.99 12.60
C ALA A 875 35.58 -2.58 12.62
N GLY A 876 36.46 -3.56 12.72
CA GLY A 876 37.89 -3.32 12.83
C GLY A 876 38.72 -4.55 12.51
N GLY A 877 40.01 -4.41 12.75
CA GLY A 877 40.95 -5.50 12.61
C GLY A 877 42.25 -5.20 13.33
N GLY A 878 43.06 -6.24 13.48
CA GLY A 878 44.25 -6.12 14.29
C GLY A 878 45.24 -7.26 14.10
N LEU A 879 46.31 -7.16 14.88
CA LEU A 879 47.36 -8.15 14.98
C LEU A 879 47.42 -8.66 16.42
N LEU A 880 47.72 -9.94 16.57
CA LEU A 880 47.91 -10.59 17.87
C LEU A 880 49.20 -11.40 17.86
N ALA A 881 49.80 -11.58 19.03
CA ALA A 881 50.95 -12.44 19.21
C ALA A 881 51.01 -13.03 20.62
N LYS A 882 51.49 -14.27 20.71
CA LYS A 882 51.69 -14.99 21.98
C LYS A 882 53.02 -15.72 21.94
N TRP A 883 53.81 -15.52 22.99
CA TRP A 883 55.06 -16.23 23.22
C TRP A 883 54.94 -17.04 24.49
N GLN A 884 55.25 -18.34 24.43
CA GLN A 884 55.14 -19.23 25.58
C GLN A 884 56.37 -20.11 25.72
N LYS A 885 56.93 -20.18 26.93
CA LYS A 885 57.96 -21.15 27.30
C LYS A 885 57.34 -22.52 27.56
N LYS A 886 58.11 -23.58 27.33
CA LYS A 886 57.67 -24.96 27.62
C LYS A 886 57.43 -25.23 29.12
N ASP A 887 57.89 -24.36 30.02
CA ASP A 887 57.61 -24.40 31.47
C ASP A 887 56.30 -23.68 31.86
N GLY A 888 55.52 -23.22 30.88
CA GLY A 888 54.17 -22.68 31.03
C GLY A 888 54.06 -21.17 31.14
N ILE A 889 55.18 -20.43 31.27
CA ILE A 889 55.17 -18.96 31.30
C ILE A 889 54.85 -18.41 29.91
N TYR A 890 53.92 -17.47 29.81
CA TYR A 890 53.59 -16.80 28.55
C TYR A 890 53.48 -15.28 28.67
N VAL A 891 53.69 -14.62 27.53
CA VAL A 891 53.41 -13.21 27.28
C VAL A 891 52.59 -13.13 26.01
N GLU A 892 51.52 -12.35 26.03
CA GLU A 892 50.61 -12.16 24.90
C GLU A 892 50.28 -10.68 24.73
N GLY A 893 49.80 -10.31 23.54
CA GLY A 893 49.32 -8.98 23.29
C GLY A 893 48.77 -8.79 21.88
N SER A 894 47.97 -7.73 21.75
CA SER A 894 47.33 -7.37 20.49
C SER A 894 47.28 -5.86 20.28
N LEU A 895 47.12 -5.48 19.01
CA LEU A 895 46.87 -4.13 18.54
C LEU A 895 45.65 -4.17 17.63
N ARG A 896 44.69 -3.28 17.84
CA ARG A 896 43.47 -3.18 17.03
C ARG A 896 43.13 -1.75 16.66
N ALA A 897 42.48 -1.57 15.53
CA ALA A 897 41.89 -0.30 15.13
C ALA A 897 40.66 -0.54 14.25
N GLY A 898 39.73 0.41 14.29
CA GLY A 898 38.49 0.32 13.53
C GLY A 898 37.67 1.59 13.64
N ASN A 899 36.38 1.46 13.35
CA ASN A 899 35.41 2.53 13.49
C ASN A 899 34.17 2.00 14.22
N VAL A 900 33.60 2.82 15.10
CA VAL A 900 32.34 2.58 15.79
C VAL A 900 31.32 3.61 15.33
N HIS A 901 30.14 3.11 14.97
CA HIS A 901 28.99 3.89 14.58
C HIS A 901 27.94 3.81 15.70
N ASP A 902 27.29 4.93 16.00
CA ASP A 902 26.18 5.03 16.95
C ASP A 902 24.98 5.71 16.27
N ASP A 903 23.82 5.06 16.37
CA ASP A 903 22.53 5.56 15.91
C ASP A 903 21.57 5.64 17.10
N ALA A 904 21.36 6.86 17.59
CA ALA A 904 20.56 7.17 18.76
C ALA A 904 19.20 7.75 18.34
N LYS A 905 18.11 7.04 18.69
CA LYS A 905 16.75 7.44 18.29
C LYS A 905 15.94 7.95 19.48
N ASN A 906 15.33 9.12 19.31
CA ASN A 906 14.46 9.77 20.32
C ASN A 906 15.12 9.98 21.70
N VAL A 907 16.44 10.15 21.72
CA VAL A 907 17.24 10.29 22.96
C VAL A 907 17.10 11.69 23.57
N LEU A 908 16.74 12.67 22.73
CA LEU A 908 16.60 14.08 23.08
C LEU A 908 15.21 14.60 22.67
N ARG A 909 14.70 15.64 23.34
CA ARG A 909 13.39 16.24 23.11
C ARG A 909 13.41 17.76 23.31
N ASP A 910 12.58 18.49 22.58
CA ASP A 910 12.24 19.89 22.91
C ASP A 910 11.11 19.98 23.96
N ALA A 911 10.66 21.21 24.25
CA ALA A 911 9.58 21.49 25.21
C ALA A 911 8.21 20.95 24.82
N MET A 912 7.98 20.69 23.55
CA MET A 912 6.74 20.09 23.07
C MET A 912 6.82 18.57 23.08
N GLY A 913 7.95 17.99 23.48
CA GLY A 913 8.20 16.56 23.48
C GLY A 913 8.58 16.02 22.10
N ASN A 914 8.85 16.88 21.11
CA ASN A 914 9.30 16.45 19.79
C ASN A 914 10.66 15.77 19.92
N PRO A 915 10.83 14.54 19.42
CA PRO A 915 12.07 13.82 19.58
C PRO A 915 13.13 14.25 18.57
N TYR A 916 14.38 14.30 19.02
CA TYR A 916 15.58 14.42 18.20
C TYR A 916 16.38 13.12 18.24
N SER A 917 17.04 12.83 17.12
CA SER A 917 17.90 11.67 16.92
C SER A 917 19.23 12.14 16.37
N TYR A 918 20.29 11.36 16.57
CA TYR A 918 21.61 11.66 16.03
C TYR A 918 22.31 10.38 15.58
N GLU A 919 23.24 10.54 14.65
CA GLU A 919 24.12 9.48 14.16
C GLU A 919 25.57 9.98 14.24
N THR A 920 26.48 9.15 14.76
CA THR A 920 27.90 9.50 14.89
C THR A 920 28.80 8.36 14.44
N ASP A 921 29.98 8.71 13.91
CA ASP A 921 31.03 7.77 13.51
C ASP A 921 32.36 8.18 14.17
N ALA A 922 32.93 7.28 14.98
CA ALA A 922 34.17 7.53 15.71
C ALA A 922 35.23 6.47 15.39
N PRO A 923 36.43 6.85 14.93
CA PRO A 923 37.57 5.95 14.90
C PRO A 923 37.95 5.48 16.31
N TYR A 924 38.36 4.22 16.44
CA TYR A 924 38.90 3.68 17.69
C TYR A 924 40.22 2.95 17.45
N TRP A 925 41.03 2.86 18.50
CA TRP A 925 42.20 1.99 18.57
C TRP A 925 42.34 1.38 19.97
N GLY A 926 42.98 0.21 20.04
CA GLY A 926 43.17 -0.48 21.31
C GLY A 926 44.42 -1.33 21.35
N VAL A 927 44.89 -1.59 22.58
CA VAL A 927 46.10 -2.35 22.89
C VAL A 927 45.82 -3.27 24.06
N HIS A 928 46.26 -4.52 23.93
CA HIS A 928 46.22 -5.51 25.01
C HIS A 928 47.64 -6.04 25.29
N VAL A 929 47.97 -6.19 26.57
CA VAL A 929 49.18 -6.91 27.02
C VAL A 929 48.84 -7.83 28.19
N GLY A 930 49.22 -9.09 28.07
CA GLY A 930 48.99 -10.13 29.07
C GLY A 930 50.25 -10.87 29.48
N VAL A 931 50.34 -11.24 30.75
CA VAL A 931 51.36 -12.14 31.28
C VAL A 931 50.70 -13.20 32.16
N GLY A 932 51.10 -14.45 32.00
CA GLY A 932 50.55 -15.54 32.79
C GLY A 932 51.45 -16.75 32.89
N LYS A 933 50.98 -17.72 33.68
CA LYS A 933 51.68 -18.99 33.87
C LYS A 933 50.67 -20.13 33.96
N VAL A 934 50.77 -21.06 33.01
CA VAL A 934 50.07 -22.34 33.05
C VAL A 934 50.85 -23.30 33.95
N ILE A 935 50.20 -23.79 35.01
CA ILE A 935 50.73 -24.73 35.99
C ILE A 935 50.05 -26.08 35.76
N THR A 936 50.80 -27.09 35.30
CA THR A 936 50.30 -28.47 35.21
C THR A 936 50.20 -29.07 36.61
N LEU A 937 48.97 -29.38 37.05
CA LEU A 937 48.72 -29.94 38.39
C LEU A 937 48.88 -31.47 38.38
N ASN A 938 48.39 -32.13 37.33
CA ASN A 938 48.56 -33.55 37.03
C ASN A 938 48.31 -33.81 35.53
N GLU A 939 48.38 -35.07 35.09
CA GLU A 939 48.18 -35.44 33.67
C GLU A 939 46.82 -35.04 33.09
N SER A 940 45.84 -34.71 33.92
CA SER A 940 44.46 -34.39 33.52
C SER A 940 43.97 -33.00 33.93
N SER A 941 44.82 -32.13 34.48
CA SER A 941 44.41 -30.79 34.91
C SER A 941 45.52 -29.74 34.93
N GLU A 942 45.12 -28.52 34.59
CA GLU A 942 45.98 -27.34 34.52
C GLU A 942 45.33 -26.15 35.25
N LEU A 943 46.16 -25.27 35.82
CA LEU A 943 45.75 -24.01 36.42
C LEU A 943 46.53 -22.87 35.76
N ASP A 944 45.82 -21.95 35.11
CA ASP A 944 46.39 -20.70 34.60
C ASP A 944 46.18 -19.57 35.61
N VAL A 945 47.23 -18.80 35.86
CA VAL A 945 47.22 -17.58 36.68
C VAL A 945 47.76 -16.45 35.83
N TYR A 946 46.97 -15.39 35.66
CA TYR A 946 47.27 -14.34 34.68
C TYR A 946 46.95 -12.94 35.18
N GLY A 947 47.64 -11.96 34.58
CA GLY A 947 47.29 -10.55 34.63
C GLY A 947 47.29 -9.97 33.21
N LYS A 948 46.23 -9.26 32.85
CA LYS A 948 46.03 -8.66 31.52
C LYS A 948 45.64 -7.20 31.67
N PHE A 949 46.17 -6.35 30.80
CA PHE A 949 45.85 -4.94 30.73
C PHE A 949 45.33 -4.58 29.34
N PHE A 950 44.20 -3.87 29.29
CA PHE A 950 43.55 -3.41 28.08
C PHE A 950 43.48 -1.89 28.11
N HIS A 951 43.83 -1.27 26.99
CA HIS A 951 43.65 0.16 26.74
C HIS A 951 42.85 0.32 25.45
N ASN A 952 41.71 0.99 25.51
CA ASN A 952 40.89 1.32 24.35
C ASN A 952 40.63 2.82 24.30
N HIS A 953 40.71 3.41 23.11
CA HIS A 953 40.49 4.82 22.87
C HIS A 953 39.48 5.01 21.74
N ARG A 954 38.44 5.81 21.99
CA ARG A 954 37.42 6.23 21.03
C ARG A 954 37.54 7.74 20.82
N ASN A 955 37.66 8.18 19.57
CA ASN A 955 37.80 9.61 19.23
C ASN A 955 36.52 10.42 19.54
N SER A 956 36.67 11.74 19.67
CA SER A 956 35.58 12.70 19.83
C SER A 956 34.64 12.74 18.62
N VAL A 957 33.38 13.14 18.84
CA VAL A 957 32.35 13.32 17.79
C VAL A 957 31.58 14.62 17.99
N SER A 958 30.98 15.12 16.92
CA SER A 958 30.18 16.36 16.94
C SER A 958 28.93 16.20 16.06
N PHE A 959 27.78 16.69 16.52
CA PHE A 959 26.50 16.55 15.82
C PHE A 959 25.47 17.62 16.23
N ASP A 960 24.42 17.79 15.42
CA ASP A 960 23.30 18.69 15.69
C ASP A 960 22.01 17.90 15.97
N ALA A 961 21.37 18.14 17.11
CA ALA A 961 20.16 17.42 17.52
C ALA A 961 19.18 18.30 18.31
N GLY A 962 18.78 19.44 17.72
CA GLY A 962 18.00 20.48 18.42
C GLY A 962 18.87 21.50 19.16
N GLY A 963 20.18 21.38 19.00
CA GLY A 963 21.28 22.24 19.44
C GLY A 963 22.59 21.53 19.07
N HIS A 964 23.75 22.18 19.24
CA HIS A 964 25.04 21.61 18.85
C HIS A 964 25.66 20.81 20.00
N TYR A 965 26.19 19.62 19.71
CA TYR A 965 26.84 18.75 20.68
C TYR A 965 28.26 18.44 20.24
N ASP A 966 29.22 18.57 21.16
CA ASP A 966 30.60 18.13 21.00
C ASP A 966 30.92 17.15 22.13
N LEU A 967 31.03 15.86 21.80
CA LEU A 967 31.36 14.81 22.77
C LEU A 967 32.86 14.50 22.70
N ASP A 968 33.50 14.52 23.86
CA ASP A 968 34.95 14.32 23.99
C ASP A 968 35.34 12.86 23.70
N ALA A 969 36.63 12.64 23.46
CA ALA A 969 37.18 11.30 23.31
C ALA A 969 37.09 10.51 24.63
N VAL A 970 36.75 9.23 24.55
CA VAL A 970 36.62 8.34 25.72
C VAL A 970 37.81 7.38 25.75
N ASN A 971 38.36 7.14 26.94
CA ASN A 971 39.41 6.13 27.18
C ASN A 971 38.87 5.06 28.12
N SER A 972 39.28 3.80 27.91
CA SER A 972 39.03 2.68 28.82
C SER A 972 40.35 2.00 29.14
N ASP A 973 40.66 1.88 30.43
CA ASP A 973 41.89 1.28 30.97
C ASP A 973 41.52 0.19 31.97
N VAL A 974 41.56 -1.07 31.53
CA VAL A 974 41.14 -2.22 32.33
C VAL A 974 42.33 -3.08 32.74
N LEU A 975 42.52 -3.27 34.05
CA LEU A 975 43.38 -4.32 34.59
C LEU A 975 42.55 -5.53 35.03
N ARG A 976 42.82 -6.69 34.44
CA ARG A 976 42.20 -7.98 34.77
C ARG A 976 43.20 -8.91 35.43
N LEU A 977 42.94 -9.32 36.67
CA LEU A 977 43.72 -10.32 37.40
C LEU A 977 42.87 -11.55 37.64
N GLY A 978 43.32 -12.73 37.18
CA GLY A 978 42.46 -13.91 37.20
C GLY A 978 43.18 -15.24 37.25
N THR A 979 42.37 -16.27 37.45
CA THR A 979 42.78 -17.67 37.40
C THR A 979 41.78 -18.49 36.60
N ARG A 980 42.25 -19.50 35.86
CA ARG A 980 41.42 -20.42 35.07
C ARG A 980 41.88 -21.87 35.31
N TYR A 981 40.98 -22.72 35.77
CA TYR A 981 41.21 -24.14 35.95
C TYR A 981 40.69 -24.92 34.73
N VAL A 982 41.51 -25.81 34.17
CA VAL A 982 41.19 -26.63 33.00
C VAL A 982 41.26 -28.11 33.38
N MET A 983 40.20 -28.85 33.09
CA MET A 983 40.08 -30.30 33.30
C MET A 983 40.03 -31.01 31.95
N LYS A 984 41.02 -31.87 31.70
CA LYS A 984 41.15 -32.63 30.45
C LYS A 984 40.43 -33.98 30.54
N ARG A 985 39.57 -34.28 29.56
CA ARG A 985 38.96 -35.60 29.30
C ARG A 985 39.22 -35.97 27.84
N GLU A 986 38.95 -37.23 27.48
CA GLU A 986 39.36 -37.78 26.18
C GLU A 986 38.91 -36.94 24.97
N LYS A 987 37.64 -36.50 24.94
CA LYS A 987 37.09 -35.63 23.89
C LYS A 987 36.69 -34.24 24.36
N TRP A 988 36.62 -34.02 25.67
CA TRP A 988 36.08 -32.81 26.26
C TRP A 988 37.11 -32.19 27.23
N ASN A 989 37.35 -30.90 27.09
CA ASN A 989 38.07 -30.13 28.10
C ASN A 989 37.09 -29.15 28.75
N PHE A 990 36.88 -29.25 30.06
CA PHE A 990 36.04 -28.30 30.80
C PHE A 990 36.93 -27.27 31.47
N TYR A 991 36.52 -26.01 31.49
CA TYR A 991 37.22 -24.97 32.22
C TYR A 991 36.28 -24.07 33.01
N GLY A 992 36.82 -23.53 34.10
CA GLY A 992 36.15 -22.53 34.92
C GLY A 992 37.17 -21.56 35.49
N GLY A 993 36.80 -20.28 35.57
CA GLY A 993 37.71 -19.22 35.97
C GLY A 993 37.04 -18.12 36.77
N LEU A 994 37.87 -17.38 37.49
CA LEU A 994 37.47 -16.23 38.29
C LEU A 994 38.52 -15.12 38.11
N ALA A 995 38.06 -13.90 37.85
CA ALA A 995 38.89 -12.73 37.68
C ALA A 995 38.28 -11.49 38.36
N TYR A 996 39.14 -10.56 38.75
CA TYR A 996 38.78 -9.20 39.15
C TYR A 996 39.25 -8.23 38.07
N GLU A 997 38.36 -7.32 37.69
CA GLU A 997 38.58 -6.25 36.72
C GLU A 997 38.49 -4.90 37.41
N GLN A 998 39.43 -4.02 37.12
CA GLN A 998 39.42 -2.63 37.56
C GLN A 998 39.50 -1.72 36.34
N GLU A 999 38.46 -0.90 36.14
CA GLU A 999 38.45 0.21 35.18
C GLU A 999 39.01 1.48 35.85
N PHE A 1000 39.95 2.17 35.18
CA PHE A 1000 40.62 3.36 35.69
C PHE A 1000 40.22 4.67 34.99
N SER A 1001 39.81 4.63 33.72
CA SER A 1001 39.73 5.82 32.85
C SER A 1001 38.40 6.00 32.11
N GLY A 1002 37.45 5.07 32.24
CA GLY A 1002 36.12 5.12 31.61
C GLY A 1002 35.25 6.30 32.05
N LYS A 1003 35.50 7.47 31.46
CA LYS A 1003 34.72 8.69 31.70
C LYS A 1003 34.45 9.42 30.38
N ALA A 1004 33.16 9.60 30.07
CA ALA A 1004 32.66 10.32 28.90
C ALA A 1004 32.19 11.71 29.30
N GLU A 1005 32.70 12.71 28.60
CA GLU A 1005 32.42 14.13 28.81
C GLU A 1005 32.10 14.80 27.46
N GLY A 1006 31.64 16.05 27.51
CA GLY A 1006 31.30 16.82 26.32
C GLY A 1006 30.58 18.12 26.65
N THR A 1007 30.17 18.83 25.62
CA THR A 1007 29.43 20.09 25.72
C THR A 1007 28.18 20.09 24.84
N ALA A 1008 27.17 20.82 25.29
CA ALA A 1008 25.92 21.12 24.59
C ALA A 1008 25.82 22.64 24.43
N ASP A 1009 25.84 23.13 23.20
CA ASP A 1009 25.99 24.55 22.84
C ASP A 1009 27.11 25.26 23.62
N GLY A 1010 28.24 24.56 23.81
CA GLY A 1010 29.42 25.09 24.51
C GLY A 1010 29.37 25.03 26.04
N MET A 1011 28.26 24.58 26.64
CA MET A 1011 28.16 24.34 28.08
C MET A 1011 28.40 22.88 28.44
N ALA A 1012 29.13 22.63 29.53
CA ALA A 1012 29.51 21.28 29.94
C ALA A 1012 28.30 20.40 30.26
N ILE A 1013 28.25 19.21 29.64
CA ILE A 1013 27.29 18.16 29.96
C ILE A 1013 27.73 17.48 31.25
N ARG A 1014 26.77 17.02 32.06
CA ARG A 1014 27.07 16.13 33.18
C ARG A 1014 27.68 14.83 32.64
N GLY A 1015 28.97 14.59 32.91
CA GLY A 1015 29.68 13.41 32.40
C GLY A 1015 29.14 12.07 32.92
N ALA A 1016 29.42 10.99 32.18
CA ALA A 1016 29.18 9.61 32.56
C ALA A 1016 30.49 8.95 33.01
N ASP A 1017 30.45 8.13 34.07
CA ASP A 1017 31.66 7.52 34.65
C ASP A 1017 31.45 6.04 34.95
N THR A 1018 32.21 5.19 34.27
CA THR A 1018 32.21 3.73 34.35
C THR A 1018 33.34 3.16 35.21
N SER A 1019 34.20 4.00 35.78
CA SER A 1019 35.33 3.59 36.62
C SER A 1019 34.90 2.77 37.84
N GLY A 1020 35.72 1.77 38.18
CA GLY A 1020 35.52 0.92 39.36
C GLY A 1020 35.73 -0.57 39.11
N GLY A 1021 35.48 -1.35 40.17
CA GLY A 1021 35.78 -2.78 40.23
C GLY A 1021 34.61 -3.68 39.84
N SER A 1022 34.91 -4.79 39.16
CA SER A 1022 33.95 -5.85 38.81
C SER A 1022 34.57 -7.24 38.97
N LEU A 1023 33.77 -8.20 39.42
CA LEU A 1023 34.12 -9.61 39.47
C LEU A 1023 33.59 -10.31 38.22
N ARG A 1024 34.42 -11.14 37.58
CA ARG A 1024 34.09 -11.95 36.41
C ARG A 1024 34.24 -13.43 36.75
N ALA A 1025 33.20 -14.23 36.50
CA ALA A 1025 33.26 -15.68 36.57
C ALA A 1025 33.00 -16.29 35.19
N GLU A 1026 33.75 -17.32 34.81
CA GLU A 1026 33.62 -17.99 33.50
C GLU A 1026 33.49 -19.50 33.63
N LEU A 1027 32.76 -20.11 32.69
CA LEU A 1027 32.59 -21.55 32.53
C LEU A 1027 32.60 -21.88 31.04
N GLY A 1028 33.26 -22.96 30.65
CA GLY A 1028 33.22 -23.40 29.25
C GLY A 1028 33.66 -24.84 29.01
N ALA A 1029 33.47 -25.29 27.77
CA ALA A 1029 33.71 -26.65 27.34
C ALA A 1029 34.22 -26.71 25.89
N VAL A 1030 35.39 -27.31 25.70
CA VAL A 1030 36.01 -27.54 24.39
C VAL A 1030 35.82 -29.00 23.97
N LEU A 1031 35.20 -29.22 22.81
CA LEU A 1031 35.00 -30.52 22.17
C LEU A 1031 36.02 -30.74 21.04
N ASN A 1032 36.75 -31.84 21.14
CA ASN A 1032 37.62 -32.38 20.09
C ASN A 1032 36.98 -33.66 19.51
N PRO A 1033 36.21 -33.59 18.41
CA PRO A 1033 35.43 -34.72 17.87
C PRO A 1033 36.29 -35.94 17.49
N LYS A 1034 37.54 -35.69 17.05
CA LYS A 1034 38.59 -36.68 16.79
C LYS A 1034 39.90 -36.16 17.38
N LYS A 1035 40.71 -37.06 17.93
CA LYS A 1035 42.01 -36.75 18.57
C LYS A 1035 42.98 -35.99 17.64
N ASP A 1036 42.86 -36.18 16.33
CA ASP A 1036 43.62 -35.52 15.26
C ASP A 1036 42.69 -34.94 14.17
N GLY A 1037 41.48 -34.52 14.53
CA GLY A 1037 40.48 -33.99 13.58
C GLY A 1037 40.73 -32.54 13.17
N PRO A 1038 40.22 -32.10 12.00
CA PRO A 1038 40.41 -30.74 11.49
C PRO A 1038 39.44 -29.70 12.10
N ILE A 1039 38.72 -30.05 13.17
CA ILE A 1039 37.68 -29.20 13.76
C ILE A 1039 37.70 -29.30 15.28
N THR A 1040 37.68 -28.15 15.95
CA THR A 1040 37.47 -28.01 17.40
C THR A 1040 36.30 -27.04 17.66
N LEU A 1041 35.44 -27.35 18.64
CA LEU A 1041 34.32 -26.50 19.05
C LEU A 1041 34.50 -26.06 20.50
N ASP A 1042 34.36 -24.78 20.83
CA ASP A 1042 34.40 -24.24 22.20
C ASP A 1042 33.10 -23.50 22.52
N PHE A 1043 32.51 -23.81 23.68
CA PHE A 1043 31.32 -23.19 24.22
C PHE A 1043 31.69 -22.46 25.50
N ASN A 1044 31.41 -21.17 25.59
CA ASN A 1044 31.75 -20.35 26.76
C ASN A 1044 30.56 -19.53 27.28
N LEU A 1045 30.58 -19.28 28.59
CA LEU A 1045 29.66 -18.40 29.31
C LEU A 1045 30.43 -17.65 30.40
N SER A 1046 30.26 -16.34 30.48
CA SER A 1046 30.82 -15.48 31.52
C SER A 1046 29.74 -14.64 32.19
N GLY A 1047 29.90 -14.40 33.50
CA GLY A 1047 29.02 -13.55 34.29
C GLY A 1047 29.78 -12.51 35.08
N PHE A 1048 29.18 -11.32 35.21
CA PHE A 1048 29.79 -10.15 35.81
C PHE A 1048 28.97 -9.63 37.00
N ALA A 1049 29.66 -9.18 38.05
CA ALA A 1049 29.06 -8.52 39.20
C ALA A 1049 29.94 -7.36 39.70
N GLY A 1050 29.36 -6.16 39.88
CA GLY A 1050 30.08 -4.96 40.28
C GLY A 1050 29.58 -3.72 39.53
N LYS A 1051 30.50 -2.93 38.98
CA LYS A 1051 30.21 -1.84 38.02
C LYS A 1051 29.70 -2.39 36.67
N LYS A 1052 30.25 -3.52 36.22
CA LYS A 1052 29.77 -4.37 35.12
C LYS A 1052 28.85 -5.45 35.70
N ARG A 1053 27.63 -5.61 35.17
CA ARG A 1053 26.68 -6.68 35.59
C ARG A 1053 26.02 -7.32 34.38
N GLY A 1054 26.02 -8.65 34.30
CA GLY A 1054 25.34 -9.32 33.19
C GLY A 1054 25.94 -10.67 32.84
N LEU A 1055 25.54 -11.17 31.67
CA LEU A 1055 25.96 -12.46 31.12
C LEU A 1055 26.39 -12.30 29.66
N THR A 1056 27.50 -12.93 29.30
CA THR A 1056 27.99 -13.05 27.92
C THR A 1056 28.27 -14.51 27.62
N GLY A 1057 28.10 -14.95 26.38
CA GLY A 1057 28.43 -16.31 25.97
C GLY A 1057 28.59 -16.45 24.46
N GLY A 1058 29.26 -17.51 24.03
CA GLY A 1058 29.58 -17.70 22.62
C GLY A 1058 29.96 -19.11 22.24
N VAL A 1059 30.09 -19.31 20.93
CA VAL A 1059 30.54 -20.55 20.30
C VAL A 1059 31.71 -20.22 19.36
N ALA A 1060 32.84 -20.89 19.59
CA ALA A 1060 33.98 -20.83 18.69
C ALA A 1060 34.11 -22.11 17.87
N VAL A 1061 34.53 -21.95 16.62
CA VAL A 1061 34.89 -23.02 15.71
C VAL A 1061 36.32 -22.78 15.23
N THR A 1062 37.15 -23.81 15.34
CA THR A 1062 38.50 -23.78 14.81
C THR A 1062 38.64 -24.78 13.68
N PHE A 1063 39.28 -24.37 12.58
CA PHE A 1063 39.60 -25.24 11.45
C PHE A 1063 41.12 -25.31 11.24
N ASN A 1064 41.62 -26.53 11.12
CA ASN A 1064 43.01 -26.84 10.83
C ASN A 1064 43.12 -27.54 9.47
N PHE A 1065 44.07 -27.08 8.64
CA PHE A 1065 44.32 -27.53 7.27
C PHE A 1065 45.39 -28.62 7.19
#